data_AF-A0A3C0NFL5-F1
#
_entry.id   AF-A0A3C0NFL5-F1
#
_cell.length_a   1.000
_cell.length_b   1.000
_cell.length_c   1.000
_cell.angle_alpha   90.00
_cell.angle_beta   90.00
_cell.angle_gamma   90.00
#
_symmetry.space_group_name_H-M   'P 1'
#
loop_
_entity.id
_entity.type
_entity.pdbx_description
1 polymer ?
#
loop_
_entity_poly.entity_id
_entity_poly.type
_entity_poly.pdbx_seq_one_letter_code
_entity_poly.pdbx_strand_id
1 'polypeptide(L)'
;RDLISNNDLQQLLKKEYIHPEVKAKAPVLESIGVKKFNLDDLVKCLQNVRWLETQSDDWFIKLHIYLKSLNLSEYSDLPKVKQLKIIRLQNDKLASTAESSIFFPLNQNGEYGFEFEQELQFVKTTLLPSSPSPSKEAVTELLKKLGVQNASPYEIIEDHILPLYQGDAWKSKGNQLLGYIRYIKDNLSEYEKEHNRRKNPYSWPSSKQDLLESLKTSLRIKTDKNSYLQPTGIYISAIYGNTNGLESLLNGIKDVWFVADDYIADAIQIKDANEKEKEKENEKEKEKEVREWREFFVKLGVHTAPKIDVEVKTTSHKSNKRKWYHCPYNVYSSSHILRILEANDVARNKKLAELLERNWSYYKQYKQWSNYYYGSDACWHPSEKIDADWFAEIKTAAWLPTTTGSLATPCEIFLADPETVSKLGDSVPYLAITPKNTDFIKDLGIKVKIIEPKDYADWLLGLSQKKELDKKDEEVVLKIYLELNKPNITSTDWWSKFICEQIIWTDKGTFCTASNVFVNDHDEVYELFKDNAQIACLKLPENYYPKLRDFIKAAGISYLSQAVKTEMAIGEGEKLEDESLTDQIKDLIPYVLRYLYQKENSTYEQLKNNGTLVQLKDLVCYQVENLQIKYSLNQQSACTQRSAFLYNGKLYIQSDQSDSLFDTNYLALEISQLFGSLKGLDLFLTSLFDKRTPEQIEGFLKAQKIKPLPADEKHWFETSNILLAGTNFAEVSEETERNVEPTAAKHHEPGQDKRLAKSDPKTVHQKDEEPATEDISTLEVDTEWKPECEPREIEKIEALQLQEIKIISQESPSSGRLTKSSIPPSKAELYEDDVISENAAFSNSMSELTSNQSSRQSIRKQRDWSRDELNEESKLSGIWGEKFAVEYLRQKFIDKYPEGKLTENQYGFYIKVNNQAVVEIQWFNEIQETEGYDIKLIENGREEYIEVKSTKPGAKKLIRLSGSQWKLAQERGENFHIYRVYDAGTKRAKLVDIPNPHQLCLEGKLRIDSIEFRI
;
A
#
# COMPACT_ATOMS: atom_id res chain seq x y z
N ARG A 1 -72.51 32.08 -16.04
CA ARG A 1 -73.45 30.97 -16.32
C ARG A 1 -72.78 29.64 -16.00
N ASP A 2 -71.68 29.29 -16.66
CA ASP A 2 -71.04 27.98 -16.49
C ASP A 2 -70.17 27.89 -15.22
N LEU A 3 -69.50 29.00 -14.85
CA LEU A 3 -68.76 29.14 -13.58
C LEU A 3 -69.60 29.64 -12.40
N ILE A 4 -70.62 30.43 -12.70
CA ILE A 4 -71.55 31.02 -11.73
C ILE A 4 -72.92 30.80 -12.35
N SER A 5 -73.74 29.94 -11.77
CA SER A 5 -75.11 29.68 -12.24
C SER A 5 -76.03 30.86 -11.87
N ASN A 6 -77.30 30.82 -12.30
CA ASN A 6 -78.26 31.83 -11.84
C ASN A 6 -78.54 31.74 -10.33
N ASN A 7 -78.54 30.51 -9.78
CA ASN A 7 -78.76 30.27 -8.36
C ASN A 7 -77.58 30.79 -7.53
N ASP A 8 -76.34 30.55 -7.96
CA ASP A 8 -75.15 31.12 -7.30
C ASP A 8 -75.16 32.66 -7.36
N LEU A 9 -75.59 33.24 -8.49
CA LEU A 9 -75.66 34.69 -8.65
C LEU A 9 -76.72 35.33 -7.72
N GLN A 10 -77.86 34.67 -7.54
CA GLN A 10 -78.90 35.04 -6.56
C GLN A 10 -78.35 34.94 -5.13
N GLN A 11 -77.73 33.80 -4.79
CA GLN A 11 -77.23 33.50 -3.45
C GLN A 11 -76.06 34.41 -3.03
N LEU A 12 -75.09 34.65 -3.92
CA LEU A 12 -73.85 35.37 -3.62
C LEU A 12 -73.98 36.89 -3.80
N LEU A 13 -74.64 37.35 -4.87
CA LEU A 13 -74.69 38.78 -5.24
C LEU A 13 -76.09 39.40 -5.21
N LYS A 14 -77.15 38.62 -4.94
CA LYS A 14 -78.56 39.05 -5.05
C LYS A 14 -78.87 39.66 -6.43
N LYS A 15 -78.34 39.03 -7.48
CA LYS A 15 -78.49 39.41 -8.90
C LYS A 15 -78.97 38.20 -9.70
N GLU A 16 -79.57 38.46 -10.86
CA GLU A 16 -79.98 37.41 -11.82
C GLU A 16 -79.41 37.69 -13.21
N TYR A 17 -79.18 36.61 -13.96
CA TYR A 17 -78.91 36.69 -15.39
C TYR A 17 -80.24 36.78 -16.14
N ILE A 18 -80.29 37.66 -17.14
CA ILE A 18 -81.43 37.75 -18.06
C ILE A 18 -81.76 36.38 -18.69
N HIS A 19 -83.05 36.08 -18.83
CA HIS A 19 -83.54 34.83 -19.42
C HIS A 19 -82.95 34.64 -20.84
N PRO A 20 -82.49 33.42 -21.22
CA PRO A 20 -81.77 33.20 -22.49
C PRO A 20 -82.52 33.63 -23.76
N GLU A 21 -83.85 33.72 -23.70
CA GLU A 21 -84.73 34.07 -24.82
C GLU A 21 -84.77 35.58 -25.14
N VAL A 22 -84.28 36.44 -24.24
CA VAL A 22 -84.36 37.91 -24.41
C VAL A 22 -83.31 38.40 -25.41
N LYS A 23 -83.69 38.39 -26.69
CA LYS A 23 -82.84 38.79 -27.83
C LYS A 23 -82.77 40.32 -28.01
N ALA A 24 -82.09 41.00 -27.08
CA ALA A 24 -81.82 42.44 -27.14
C ALA A 24 -80.33 42.74 -27.44
N LYS A 25 -80.06 43.86 -28.13
CA LYS A 25 -78.68 44.33 -28.37
C LYS A 25 -78.06 44.88 -27.07
N ALA A 26 -76.77 44.64 -26.83
CA ALA A 26 -76.11 45.02 -25.58
C ALA A 26 -76.29 46.51 -25.18
N PRO A 27 -76.17 47.51 -26.09
CA PRO A 27 -76.39 48.92 -25.70
C PRO A 27 -77.81 49.22 -25.21
N VAL A 28 -78.82 48.46 -25.67
CA VAL A 28 -80.21 48.60 -25.19
C VAL A 28 -80.34 48.06 -23.76
N LEU A 29 -79.72 46.93 -23.47
CA LEU A 29 -79.67 46.34 -22.13
C LEU A 29 -78.92 47.26 -21.15
N GLU A 30 -77.77 47.76 -21.54
CA GLU A 30 -76.98 48.72 -20.77
C GLU A 30 -77.77 50.02 -20.50
N SER A 31 -78.52 50.53 -21.50
CA SER A 31 -79.38 51.72 -21.35
C SER A 31 -80.52 51.55 -20.34
N ILE A 32 -81.06 50.32 -20.18
CA ILE A 32 -82.07 50.00 -19.15
C ILE A 32 -81.46 49.56 -17.82
N GLY A 33 -80.15 49.78 -17.61
CA GLY A 33 -79.47 49.55 -16.34
C GLY A 33 -78.99 48.11 -16.10
N VAL A 34 -79.05 47.23 -17.10
CA VAL A 34 -78.54 45.86 -17.00
C VAL A 34 -77.02 45.90 -16.91
N LYS A 35 -76.48 45.45 -15.78
CA LYS A 35 -75.04 45.42 -15.55
C LYS A 35 -74.43 44.16 -16.17
N LYS A 36 -73.44 44.35 -17.04
CA LYS A 36 -72.59 43.25 -17.53
C LYS A 36 -71.78 42.68 -16.35
N PHE A 37 -71.87 41.37 -16.13
CA PHE A 37 -71.05 40.67 -15.14
C PHE A 37 -69.56 40.83 -15.50
N ASN A 38 -68.75 41.30 -14.56
CA ASN A 38 -67.34 41.67 -14.77
C ASN A 38 -66.42 41.01 -13.73
N LEU A 39 -65.11 41.33 -13.80
CA LEU A 39 -64.13 40.76 -12.86
C LEU A 39 -64.41 41.13 -11.40
N ASP A 40 -64.83 42.37 -11.09
CA ASP A 40 -65.14 42.78 -9.71
C ASP A 40 -66.42 42.14 -9.15
N ASP A 41 -67.36 41.71 -10.00
CA ASP A 41 -68.48 40.86 -9.60
C ASP A 41 -68.02 39.41 -9.37
N LEU A 42 -67.13 38.87 -10.21
CA LEU A 42 -66.55 37.53 -10.00
C LEU A 42 -65.72 37.47 -8.71
N VAL A 43 -64.84 38.45 -8.46
CA VAL A 43 -64.00 38.52 -7.25
C VAL A 43 -64.85 38.48 -5.98
N LYS A 44 -66.04 39.11 -5.96
CA LYS A 44 -66.98 39.05 -4.83
C LYS A 44 -67.58 37.66 -4.62
N CYS A 45 -67.88 36.91 -5.68
CA CYS A 45 -68.27 35.50 -5.55
C CYS A 45 -67.13 34.66 -4.95
N LEU A 46 -65.91 34.85 -5.46
CA LEU A 46 -64.70 34.12 -5.04
C LEU A 46 -64.20 34.49 -3.63
N GLN A 47 -64.74 35.53 -3.00
CA GLN A 47 -64.50 35.83 -1.58
C GLN A 47 -65.27 34.90 -0.62
N ASN A 48 -66.29 34.17 -1.10
CA ASN A 48 -67.06 33.25 -0.27
C ASN A 48 -66.40 31.86 -0.20
N VAL A 49 -65.42 31.71 0.69
CA VAL A 49 -64.66 30.47 0.89
C VAL A 49 -65.57 29.25 1.13
N ARG A 50 -66.64 29.38 1.92
CA ARG A 50 -67.58 28.27 2.19
C ARG A 50 -68.34 27.78 0.96
N TRP A 51 -68.56 28.66 -0.03
CA TRP A 51 -69.16 28.27 -1.31
C TRP A 51 -68.11 27.74 -2.29
N LEU A 52 -66.85 28.17 -2.20
CA LEU A 52 -65.74 27.56 -2.94
C LEU A 52 -65.44 26.13 -2.45
N GLU A 53 -65.56 25.88 -1.15
CA GLU A 53 -65.38 24.55 -0.54
C GLU A 53 -66.34 23.50 -1.15
N THR A 54 -67.55 23.89 -1.57
CA THR A 54 -68.53 22.98 -2.20
C THR A 54 -68.31 22.73 -3.70
N GLN A 55 -67.32 23.37 -4.34
CA GLN A 55 -67.09 23.22 -5.79
C GLN A 55 -66.21 22.00 -6.12
N SER A 56 -66.40 21.43 -7.32
CA SER A 56 -65.60 20.31 -7.83
C SER A 56 -64.24 20.74 -8.38
N ASP A 57 -63.30 19.80 -8.50
CA ASP A 57 -61.97 20.08 -9.10
C ASP A 57 -62.08 20.51 -10.57
N ASP A 58 -63.04 19.94 -11.33
CA ASP A 58 -63.40 20.37 -12.69
C ASP A 58 -63.91 21.83 -12.74
N TRP A 59 -64.66 22.28 -11.73
CA TRP A 59 -65.07 23.68 -11.63
C TRP A 59 -63.87 24.60 -11.40
N PHE A 60 -62.90 24.21 -10.55
CA PHE A 60 -61.67 24.97 -10.35
C PHE A 60 -60.83 25.04 -11.64
N ILE A 61 -60.67 23.93 -12.37
CA ILE A 61 -59.99 23.91 -13.68
C ILE A 61 -60.64 24.91 -14.64
N LYS A 62 -61.98 24.93 -14.74
CA LYS A 62 -62.72 25.90 -15.56
C LYS A 62 -62.52 27.34 -15.09
N LEU A 63 -62.48 27.59 -13.77
CA LEU A 63 -62.19 28.92 -13.21
C LEU A 63 -60.78 29.39 -13.62
N HIS A 64 -59.77 28.52 -13.49
CA HIS A 64 -58.39 28.85 -13.82
C HIS A 64 -58.22 29.11 -15.32
N ILE A 65 -58.82 28.30 -16.20
CA ILE A 65 -58.83 28.55 -17.66
C ILE A 65 -59.50 29.90 -17.97
N TYR A 66 -60.62 30.22 -17.33
CA TYR A 66 -61.31 31.49 -17.55
C TYR A 66 -60.48 32.70 -17.06
N LEU A 67 -59.93 32.65 -15.83
CA LEU A 67 -59.05 33.69 -15.30
C LEU A 67 -57.82 33.90 -16.18
N LYS A 68 -57.26 32.84 -16.77
CA LYS A 68 -56.18 32.92 -17.77
C LYS A 68 -56.60 33.66 -19.04
N SER A 69 -57.83 33.45 -19.51
CA SER A 69 -58.36 34.10 -20.72
C SER A 69 -58.62 35.60 -20.58
N LEU A 70 -58.74 36.12 -19.35
CA LEU A 70 -59.10 37.52 -19.09
C LEU A 70 -57.97 38.55 -19.30
N ASN A 71 -56.72 38.11 -19.55
CA ASN A 71 -55.54 38.99 -19.63
C ASN A 71 -55.42 39.95 -18.43
N LEU A 72 -55.58 39.41 -17.22
CA LEU A 72 -55.54 40.12 -15.94
C LEU A 72 -54.35 41.10 -15.87
N SER A 73 -54.62 42.37 -15.52
CA SER A 73 -53.56 43.36 -15.36
C SER A 73 -52.68 43.05 -14.14
N GLU A 74 -51.37 43.20 -14.29
CA GLU A 74 -50.39 42.88 -13.23
C GLU A 74 -50.46 43.85 -12.05
N TYR A 75 -50.96 45.08 -12.27
CA TYR A 75 -51.03 46.14 -11.27
C TYR A 75 -52.38 46.25 -10.55
N SER A 76 -53.51 45.99 -11.22
CA SER A 76 -54.86 46.16 -10.64
C SER A 76 -55.61 44.87 -10.34
N ASP A 77 -55.36 43.81 -11.10
CA ASP A 77 -56.22 42.63 -11.11
C ASP A 77 -55.52 41.43 -10.46
N LEU A 78 -54.26 41.19 -10.86
CA LEU A 78 -53.44 40.13 -10.30
C LEU A 78 -53.32 40.23 -8.75
N PRO A 79 -53.14 41.41 -8.12
CA PRO A 79 -53.11 41.51 -6.66
C PRO A 79 -54.44 41.15 -6.00
N LYS A 80 -55.59 41.52 -6.61
CA LYS A 80 -56.92 41.11 -6.13
C LYS A 80 -57.08 39.60 -6.18
N VAL A 81 -56.68 38.97 -7.29
CA VAL A 81 -56.87 37.54 -7.52
C VAL A 81 -55.91 36.70 -6.65
N LYS A 82 -54.66 37.14 -6.44
CA LYS A 82 -53.68 36.48 -5.56
C LYS A 82 -54.12 36.39 -4.09
N GLN A 83 -55.01 37.27 -3.63
CA GLN A 83 -55.55 37.24 -2.26
C GLN A 83 -56.66 36.20 -2.06
N LEU A 84 -57.27 35.69 -3.14
CA LEU A 84 -58.41 34.78 -3.06
C LEU A 84 -57.95 33.34 -2.80
N LYS A 85 -58.71 32.61 -1.97
CA LYS A 85 -58.47 31.18 -1.70
C LYS A 85 -58.99 30.31 -2.85
N ILE A 86 -58.44 30.48 -4.04
CA ILE A 86 -58.87 29.82 -5.29
C ILE A 86 -57.93 28.70 -5.76
N ILE A 87 -56.99 28.28 -4.89
CA ILE A 87 -56.09 27.15 -5.14
C ILE A 87 -56.43 26.07 -4.13
N ARG A 88 -56.89 24.91 -4.60
CA ARG A 88 -57.12 23.73 -3.76
C ARG A 88 -55.81 22.96 -3.59
N LEU A 89 -55.47 22.61 -2.35
CA LEU A 89 -54.27 21.88 -1.99
C LEU A 89 -54.50 20.35 -2.00
N GLN A 90 -53.42 19.58 -1.93
CA GLN A 90 -53.46 18.11 -1.86
C GLN A 90 -54.24 17.57 -0.65
N ASN A 91 -54.34 18.37 0.44
CA ASN A 91 -55.19 18.09 1.61
C ASN A 91 -56.61 18.71 1.52
N ASP A 92 -57.10 18.96 0.30
CA ASP A 92 -58.41 19.53 -0.08
C ASP A 92 -58.76 20.94 0.45
N LYS A 93 -57.92 21.52 1.32
CA LYS A 93 -58.07 22.91 1.80
C LYS A 93 -57.86 23.93 0.67
N LEU A 94 -58.48 25.09 0.82
CA LEU A 94 -58.32 26.22 -0.09
C LEU A 94 -57.28 27.22 0.43
N ALA A 95 -56.34 27.59 -0.43
CA ALA A 95 -55.18 28.44 -0.10
C ALA A 95 -54.99 29.58 -1.11
N SER A 96 -54.15 30.54 -0.73
CA SER A 96 -53.95 31.84 -1.37
C SER A 96 -52.45 32.17 -1.39
N THR A 97 -51.90 32.53 -2.55
CA THR A 97 -50.47 32.86 -2.70
C THR A 97 -50.08 34.20 -2.05
N ALA A 98 -51.05 34.94 -1.49
CA ALA A 98 -50.80 36.08 -0.62
C ALA A 98 -50.70 35.71 0.88
N GLU A 99 -51.04 34.48 1.27
CA GLU A 99 -50.98 34.01 2.66
C GLU A 99 -49.78 33.08 2.93
N SER A 100 -49.40 32.26 1.94
CA SER A 100 -48.37 31.22 2.07
C SER A 100 -47.67 30.93 0.74
N SER A 101 -46.46 30.37 0.81
CA SER A 101 -45.81 29.72 -0.34
C SER A 101 -46.60 28.46 -0.71
N ILE A 102 -46.94 28.33 -1.99
CA ILE A 102 -47.64 27.16 -2.54
C ILE A 102 -46.79 26.63 -3.71
N PHE A 103 -46.60 25.32 -3.76
CA PHE A 103 -45.77 24.63 -4.74
C PHE A 103 -46.61 23.79 -5.72
N PHE A 104 -46.12 23.65 -6.95
CA PHE A 104 -46.59 22.58 -7.85
C PHE A 104 -46.27 21.20 -7.25
N PRO A 105 -47.05 20.14 -7.57
CA PRO A 105 -46.76 18.78 -7.11
C PRO A 105 -45.34 18.32 -7.42
N LEU A 106 -44.82 17.45 -6.55
CA LEU A 106 -43.57 16.73 -6.77
C LEU A 106 -43.72 15.86 -8.02
N ASN A 107 -42.77 15.93 -8.94
CA ASN A 107 -42.87 15.23 -10.22
C ASN A 107 -42.26 13.81 -10.15
N GLN A 108 -42.86 12.92 -10.94
CA GLN A 108 -42.36 11.62 -11.43
C GLN A 108 -42.30 10.41 -10.47
N ASN A 109 -41.85 10.49 -9.22
CA ASN A 109 -41.54 9.28 -8.42
C ASN A 109 -42.59 8.87 -7.34
N GLY A 110 -43.84 9.32 -7.46
CA GLY A 110 -44.95 8.93 -6.57
C GLY A 110 -45.08 9.78 -5.31
N GLU A 111 -46.01 9.40 -4.43
CA GLU A 111 -46.27 10.11 -3.17
C GLU A 111 -45.27 9.67 -2.08
N TYR A 112 -44.75 10.63 -1.32
CA TYR A 112 -43.78 10.41 -0.24
C TYR A 112 -44.44 10.43 1.16
N GLY A 113 -45.67 10.94 1.27
CA GLY A 113 -46.50 10.95 2.49
C GLY A 113 -46.42 12.23 3.33
N PHE A 114 -45.64 13.23 2.90
CA PHE A 114 -45.54 14.55 3.55
C PHE A 114 -46.28 15.66 2.78
N GLU A 115 -46.77 15.38 1.57
CA GLU A 115 -47.44 16.35 0.69
C GLU A 115 -48.82 16.79 1.21
N PHE A 116 -49.33 16.10 2.24
CA PHE A 116 -50.58 16.42 2.93
C PHE A 116 -50.39 17.35 4.13
N GLU A 117 -49.16 17.69 4.50
CA GLU A 117 -48.84 18.56 5.64
C GLU A 117 -49.32 20.01 5.45
N GLN A 118 -49.21 20.81 6.51
CA GLN A 118 -49.59 22.23 6.49
C GLN A 118 -48.38 23.17 6.29
N GLU A 119 -47.17 22.65 6.51
CA GLU A 119 -45.88 23.34 6.41
C GLU A 119 -45.39 23.46 4.95
N LEU A 120 -45.62 22.42 4.14
CA LEU A 120 -45.39 22.41 2.69
C LEU A 120 -46.74 22.27 1.96
N GLN A 121 -47.13 23.29 1.21
CA GLN A 121 -48.46 23.36 0.59
C GLN A 121 -48.37 23.08 -0.91
N PHE A 122 -48.79 21.88 -1.33
CA PHE A 122 -48.82 21.47 -2.73
C PHE A 122 -50.21 21.67 -3.35
N VAL A 123 -50.27 22.22 -4.57
CA VAL A 123 -51.51 22.26 -5.38
C VAL A 123 -52.04 20.84 -5.59
N LYS A 124 -53.36 20.64 -5.49
CA LYS A 124 -53.96 19.31 -5.66
C LYS A 124 -53.68 18.75 -7.06
N THR A 125 -53.18 17.52 -7.14
CA THR A 125 -52.79 16.88 -8.42
C THR A 125 -53.94 16.80 -9.43
N THR A 126 -55.19 16.63 -8.96
CA THR A 126 -56.39 16.58 -9.82
C THR A 126 -56.67 17.88 -10.59
N LEU A 127 -56.12 19.03 -10.17
CA LEU A 127 -56.23 20.30 -10.90
C LEU A 127 -55.30 20.37 -12.13
N LEU A 128 -54.35 19.44 -12.25
CA LEU A 128 -53.33 19.42 -13.30
C LEU A 128 -53.49 18.12 -14.13
N PRO A 129 -54.21 18.15 -15.26
CA PRO A 129 -54.49 16.96 -16.07
C PRO A 129 -53.23 16.14 -16.36
N SER A 130 -53.30 14.81 -16.29
CA SER A 130 -52.12 13.95 -16.46
C SER A 130 -51.47 14.13 -17.84
N SER A 131 -52.27 14.11 -18.91
CA SER A 131 -51.84 14.39 -20.28
C SER A 131 -51.52 15.87 -20.53
N PRO A 132 -50.51 16.20 -21.35
CA PRO A 132 -50.43 17.50 -22.03
C PRO A 132 -51.77 17.85 -22.68
N SER A 133 -52.20 19.11 -22.54
CA SER A 133 -53.48 19.60 -23.07
C SER A 133 -53.58 21.12 -22.89
N PRO A 134 -54.23 21.86 -23.82
CA PRO A 134 -54.38 23.32 -23.71
C PRO A 134 -54.99 23.80 -22.38
N SER A 135 -55.79 22.94 -21.73
CA SER A 135 -56.29 23.14 -20.38
C SER A 135 -55.17 23.08 -19.32
N LYS A 136 -54.34 22.04 -19.32
CA LYS A 136 -53.17 21.91 -18.42
C LYS A 136 -52.20 23.07 -18.59
N GLU A 137 -51.85 23.44 -19.82
CA GLU A 137 -50.97 24.58 -20.08
C GLU A 137 -51.57 25.89 -19.53
N ALA A 138 -52.85 26.18 -19.81
CA ALA A 138 -53.52 27.39 -19.34
C ALA A 138 -53.62 27.49 -17.80
N VAL A 139 -53.94 26.37 -17.12
CA VAL A 139 -53.97 26.30 -15.64
C VAL A 139 -52.56 26.50 -15.07
N THR A 140 -51.56 25.80 -15.61
CA THR A 140 -50.17 25.88 -15.12
C THR A 140 -49.59 27.29 -15.27
N GLU A 141 -49.84 27.95 -16.41
CA GLU A 141 -49.42 29.35 -16.64
C GLU A 141 -50.14 30.33 -15.70
N LEU A 142 -51.43 30.14 -15.41
CA LEU A 142 -52.12 31.00 -14.44
C LEU A 142 -51.54 30.82 -13.04
N LEU A 143 -51.38 29.58 -12.58
CA LEU A 143 -50.84 29.29 -11.25
C LEU A 143 -49.44 29.90 -11.08
N LYS A 144 -48.58 29.82 -12.11
CA LYS A 144 -47.29 30.55 -12.15
C LYS A 144 -47.46 32.06 -12.04
N LYS A 145 -48.40 32.68 -12.78
CA LYS A 145 -48.70 34.13 -12.63
C LYS A 145 -49.23 34.50 -11.24
N LEU A 146 -50.04 33.64 -10.62
CA LEU A 146 -50.49 33.82 -9.24
C LEU A 146 -49.35 33.68 -8.21
N GLY A 147 -48.25 33.03 -8.57
CA GLY A 147 -47.06 32.87 -7.72
C GLY A 147 -46.95 31.50 -7.05
N VAL A 148 -47.62 30.48 -7.61
CA VAL A 148 -47.30 29.08 -7.29
C VAL A 148 -45.91 28.79 -7.84
N GLN A 149 -45.05 28.27 -6.96
CA GLN A 149 -43.63 28.05 -7.21
C GLN A 149 -43.39 26.62 -7.72
N ASN A 150 -42.32 26.39 -8.48
CA ASN A 150 -41.88 25.02 -8.73
C ASN A 150 -41.31 24.45 -7.42
N ALA A 151 -41.60 23.18 -7.12
CA ALA A 151 -40.95 22.46 -6.04
C ALA A 151 -39.48 22.18 -6.39
N SER A 152 -38.57 23.08 -6.00
CA SER A 152 -37.12 22.90 -6.14
C SER A 152 -36.62 21.89 -5.10
N PRO A 153 -36.01 20.75 -5.50
CA PRO A 153 -35.53 19.78 -4.52
C PRO A 153 -34.44 20.33 -3.61
N TYR A 154 -33.64 21.29 -4.09
CA TYR A 154 -32.66 21.99 -3.27
C TYR A 154 -33.33 22.76 -2.12
N GLU A 155 -34.36 23.55 -2.41
CA GLU A 155 -35.03 24.42 -1.43
C GLU A 155 -35.90 23.59 -0.47
N ILE A 156 -36.53 22.52 -0.95
CA ILE A 156 -37.22 21.57 -0.07
C ILE A 156 -36.24 20.86 0.88
N ILE A 157 -35.02 20.52 0.42
CA ILE A 157 -34.03 19.85 1.27
C ILE A 157 -33.38 20.83 2.27
N GLU A 158 -32.91 22.00 1.85
CA GLU A 158 -32.23 22.97 2.72
C GLU A 158 -33.17 23.80 3.60
N ASP A 159 -34.29 24.30 3.06
CA ASP A 159 -35.14 25.26 3.77
C ASP A 159 -36.29 24.60 4.55
N HIS A 160 -36.59 23.31 4.29
CA HIS A 160 -37.67 22.58 4.94
C HIS A 160 -37.22 21.27 5.63
N ILE A 161 -36.60 20.32 4.92
CA ILE A 161 -36.29 19.00 5.50
C ILE A 161 -35.11 19.07 6.49
N LEU A 162 -33.99 19.71 6.12
CA LEU A 162 -32.81 19.80 7.00
C LEU A 162 -33.08 20.51 8.34
N PRO A 163 -33.81 21.64 8.41
CA PRO A 163 -34.13 22.31 9.66
C PRO A 163 -34.95 21.45 10.64
N LEU A 164 -35.85 20.59 10.14
CA LEU A 164 -36.60 19.64 10.98
C LEU A 164 -35.66 18.68 11.73
N TYR A 165 -34.57 18.24 11.07
CA TYR A 165 -33.58 17.31 11.60
C TYR A 165 -32.45 17.97 12.42
N GLN A 166 -32.17 19.26 12.20
CA GLN A 166 -31.23 20.04 13.02
C GLN A 166 -31.77 20.30 14.43
N GLY A 167 -33.10 20.46 14.56
CA GLY A 167 -33.80 20.54 15.85
C GLY A 167 -34.31 19.18 16.34
N ASP A 168 -35.26 19.24 17.27
CA ASP A 168 -35.99 18.06 17.77
C ASP A 168 -37.34 17.85 17.06
N ALA A 169 -37.68 18.69 16.08
CA ALA A 169 -38.99 18.69 15.41
C ALA A 169 -39.27 17.40 14.63
N TRP A 170 -38.25 16.78 14.04
CA TRP A 170 -38.38 15.47 13.36
C TRP A 170 -39.00 14.38 14.26
N LYS A 171 -38.82 14.46 15.59
CA LYS A 171 -39.33 13.45 16.54
C LYS A 171 -40.86 13.33 16.56
N SER A 172 -41.60 14.35 16.11
CA SER A 172 -43.07 14.32 16.05
C SER A 172 -43.64 13.82 14.72
N LYS A 173 -42.82 13.70 13.66
CA LYS A 173 -43.24 13.40 12.28
C LYS A 173 -43.50 11.90 12.02
N GLY A 174 -43.07 11.01 12.91
CA GLY A 174 -43.36 9.57 12.83
C GLY A 174 -43.00 8.94 11.49
N ASN A 175 -43.97 8.32 10.82
CA ASN A 175 -43.75 7.63 9.53
C ASN A 175 -43.33 8.59 8.38
N GLN A 176 -43.59 9.90 8.49
CA GLN A 176 -43.23 10.88 7.45
C GLN A 176 -41.70 10.99 7.26
N LEU A 177 -40.92 10.60 8.28
CA LEU A 177 -39.45 10.54 8.22
C LEU A 177 -38.95 9.58 7.12
N LEU A 178 -39.68 8.49 6.85
CA LEU A 178 -39.38 7.58 5.74
C LEU A 178 -39.53 8.30 4.39
N GLY A 179 -40.62 9.08 4.26
CA GLY A 179 -40.91 9.92 3.10
C GLY A 179 -39.85 10.96 2.79
N TYR A 180 -39.42 11.74 3.80
CA TYR A 180 -38.35 12.73 3.62
C TYR A 180 -37.04 12.08 3.14
N ILE A 181 -36.66 10.93 3.70
CA ILE A 181 -35.42 10.23 3.31
C ILE A 181 -35.53 9.64 1.89
N ARG A 182 -36.70 9.08 1.50
CA ARG A 182 -36.93 8.63 0.11
C ARG A 182 -36.90 9.81 -0.88
N TYR A 183 -37.48 10.95 -0.52
CA TYR A 183 -37.38 12.18 -1.32
C TYR A 183 -35.92 12.63 -1.52
N ILE A 184 -35.11 12.61 -0.46
CA ILE A 184 -33.68 12.94 -0.56
C ILE A 184 -32.95 11.92 -1.45
N LYS A 185 -33.21 10.60 -1.33
CA LYS A 185 -32.65 9.57 -2.24
C LYS A 185 -32.94 9.92 -3.69
N ASP A 186 -34.21 10.07 -4.03
CA ASP A 186 -34.66 10.10 -5.41
C ASP A 186 -34.31 11.43 -6.11
N ASN A 187 -34.09 12.51 -5.34
CA ASN A 187 -33.70 13.82 -5.85
C ASN A 187 -32.20 14.15 -5.59
N LEU A 188 -31.41 13.23 -5.04
CA LEU A 188 -30.02 13.51 -4.60
C LEU A 188 -29.16 14.08 -5.73
N SER A 189 -29.33 13.58 -6.95
CA SER A 189 -28.52 14.03 -8.10
C SER A 189 -28.88 15.44 -8.60
N GLU A 190 -30.08 15.94 -8.30
CA GLU A 190 -30.47 17.34 -8.59
C GLU A 190 -30.00 18.27 -7.47
N TYR A 191 -30.15 17.84 -6.21
CA TYR A 191 -29.57 18.50 -5.04
C TYR A 191 -28.06 18.70 -5.18
N GLU A 192 -27.31 17.64 -5.54
CA GLU A 192 -25.86 17.69 -5.77
C GLU A 192 -25.48 18.71 -6.86
N LYS A 193 -26.27 18.82 -7.94
CA LYS A 193 -26.02 19.77 -9.04
C LYS A 193 -26.28 21.22 -8.61
N GLU A 194 -27.42 21.51 -7.97
CA GLU A 194 -27.77 22.87 -7.56
C GLU A 194 -26.92 23.35 -6.37
N HIS A 195 -26.56 22.46 -5.43
CA HIS A 195 -25.62 22.79 -4.34
C HIS A 195 -24.22 23.14 -4.88
N ASN A 196 -23.73 22.43 -5.90
CA ASN A 196 -22.51 22.83 -6.60
C ASN A 196 -22.66 24.19 -7.30
N ARG A 197 -23.79 24.44 -7.97
CA ARG A 197 -24.06 25.73 -8.66
C ARG A 197 -24.19 26.92 -7.71
N ARG A 198 -24.68 26.70 -6.48
CA ARG A 198 -24.83 27.73 -5.43
C ARG A 198 -23.54 28.01 -4.64
N LYS A 199 -22.52 27.15 -4.71
CA LYS A 199 -21.21 27.42 -4.07
C LYS A 199 -20.52 28.62 -4.74
N ASN A 200 -20.08 29.57 -3.92
CA ASN A 200 -19.45 30.81 -4.37
C ASN A 200 -18.02 30.54 -4.92
N PRO A 201 -17.70 30.92 -6.17
CA PRO A 201 -16.35 30.77 -6.76
C PRO A 201 -15.22 31.47 -5.99
N TYR A 202 -15.54 32.46 -5.16
CA TYR A 202 -14.57 33.19 -4.34
C TYR A 202 -14.31 32.54 -2.96
N SER A 203 -14.83 31.34 -2.71
CA SER A 203 -14.47 30.55 -1.53
C SER A 203 -13.03 30.03 -1.64
N TRP A 204 -12.23 30.18 -0.58
CA TRP A 204 -10.82 29.75 -0.60
C TRP A 204 -10.72 28.21 -0.67
N PRO A 205 -9.80 27.63 -1.48
CA PRO A 205 -9.64 26.17 -1.64
C PRO A 205 -9.25 25.38 -0.37
N SER A 206 -9.09 26.04 0.77
CA SER A 206 -8.66 25.47 2.05
C SER A 206 -9.68 24.54 2.71
N SER A 207 -10.94 24.56 2.29
CA SER A 207 -11.94 23.57 2.71
C SER A 207 -12.48 22.78 1.51
N LYS A 208 -12.08 21.51 1.41
CA LYS A 208 -12.85 20.48 0.67
C LYS A 208 -14.15 20.19 1.43
N GLN A 209 -15.05 21.17 1.49
CA GLN A 209 -16.30 21.03 2.22
C GLN A 209 -17.20 20.05 1.47
N ASP A 210 -17.36 18.85 2.03
CA ASP A 210 -18.13 17.74 1.49
C ASP A 210 -19.51 18.24 1.07
N LEU A 211 -19.93 17.89 -0.15
CA LEU A 211 -21.17 18.39 -0.74
C LEU A 211 -22.41 17.89 0.00
N LEU A 212 -22.28 16.81 0.77
CA LEU A 212 -23.36 16.21 1.53
C LEU A 212 -23.18 16.40 3.05
N GLU A 213 -22.24 17.24 3.51
CA GLU A 213 -21.94 17.41 4.94
C GLU A 213 -23.19 17.77 5.76
N SER A 214 -24.04 18.66 5.23
CA SER A 214 -25.32 19.03 5.84
C SER A 214 -26.23 17.80 6.02
N LEU A 215 -26.34 16.93 5.01
CA LEU A 215 -27.10 15.69 5.08
C LEU A 215 -26.48 14.69 6.07
N LYS A 216 -25.17 14.47 5.98
CA LYS A 216 -24.39 13.52 6.80
C LYS A 216 -24.47 13.82 8.30
N THR A 217 -24.45 15.10 8.65
CA THR A 217 -24.50 15.55 10.05
C THR A 217 -25.92 15.75 10.58
N SER A 218 -26.84 16.24 9.75
CA SER A 218 -28.21 16.58 10.20
C SER A 218 -29.17 15.39 10.16
N LEU A 219 -29.16 14.55 9.12
CA LEU A 219 -30.19 13.52 8.94
C LEU A 219 -30.17 12.48 10.07
N ARG A 220 -31.33 11.84 10.28
CA ARG A 220 -31.52 10.76 11.24
C ARG A 220 -32.17 9.57 10.55
N ILE A 221 -31.41 8.49 10.37
CA ILE A 221 -31.83 7.26 9.68
C ILE A 221 -32.38 6.27 10.72
N LYS A 222 -33.47 5.58 10.39
CA LYS A 222 -34.10 4.56 11.24
C LYS A 222 -33.21 3.31 11.31
N THR A 223 -33.08 2.76 12.51
CA THR A 223 -32.22 1.60 12.79
C THR A 223 -33.03 0.34 13.13
N ASP A 224 -32.38 -0.81 12.98
CA ASP A 224 -32.84 -2.15 13.40
C ASP A 224 -33.48 -2.19 14.80
N LYS A 225 -33.03 -1.32 15.71
CA LYS A 225 -33.51 -1.22 17.09
C LYS A 225 -34.63 -0.19 17.30
N ASN A 226 -35.27 0.27 16.21
CA ASN A 226 -36.26 1.35 16.16
C ASN A 226 -35.80 2.72 16.72
N SER A 227 -34.51 2.86 17.02
CA SER A 227 -33.85 4.15 17.26
C SER A 227 -33.56 4.88 15.94
N TYR A 228 -33.27 6.19 16.02
CA TYR A 228 -32.87 7.02 14.89
C TYR A 228 -31.51 7.66 15.16
N LEU A 229 -30.55 7.52 14.26
CA LEU A 229 -29.16 7.97 14.45
C LEU A 229 -28.59 8.67 13.21
N GLN A 230 -27.47 9.37 13.37
CA GLN A 230 -26.68 9.90 12.23
C GLN A 230 -26.23 8.75 11.32
N PRO A 231 -26.15 8.95 9.99
CA PRO A 231 -25.60 7.98 9.05
C PRO A 231 -24.27 7.35 9.49
N THR A 232 -23.32 8.16 9.96
CA THR A 232 -21.99 7.75 10.46
C THR A 232 -22.01 6.96 11.77
N GLY A 233 -23.18 6.81 12.41
CA GLY A 233 -23.38 5.94 13.57
C GLY A 233 -23.86 4.53 13.21
N ILE A 234 -24.14 4.24 11.94
CA ILE A 234 -24.94 3.07 11.50
C ILE A 234 -24.13 2.22 10.50
N TYR A 235 -24.45 0.93 10.46
CA TYR A 235 -23.93 -0.03 9.48
C TYR A 235 -24.97 -0.45 8.43
N ILE A 236 -24.52 -0.68 7.19
CA ILE A 236 -25.32 -1.34 6.15
C ILE A 236 -25.48 -2.82 6.52
N SER A 237 -26.72 -3.28 6.63
CA SER A 237 -27.06 -4.69 6.88
C SER A 237 -27.05 -5.54 5.59
N ALA A 238 -26.99 -6.86 5.75
CA ALA A 238 -26.94 -7.84 4.66
C ALA A 238 -28.17 -7.80 3.73
N ILE A 239 -29.33 -7.37 4.25
CA ILE A 239 -30.56 -7.13 3.46
C ILE A 239 -30.37 -6.02 2.40
N TYR A 240 -29.45 -5.09 2.64
CA TYR A 240 -29.00 -4.07 1.67
C TYR A 240 -27.79 -4.54 0.83
N GLY A 241 -27.57 -5.85 0.71
CA GLY A 241 -26.46 -6.41 -0.07
C GLY A 241 -25.07 -6.17 0.53
N ASN A 242 -24.94 -6.07 1.87
CA ASN A 242 -23.62 -6.02 2.50
C ASN A 242 -23.01 -7.42 2.68
N THR A 243 -22.16 -7.82 1.73
CA THR A 243 -21.44 -9.11 1.73
C THR A 243 -20.34 -9.22 2.79
N ASN A 244 -20.05 -8.16 3.56
CA ASN A 244 -19.10 -8.22 4.67
C ASN A 244 -19.66 -8.98 5.90
N GLY A 245 -20.99 -9.18 5.99
CA GLY A 245 -21.65 -9.98 7.04
C GLY A 245 -21.37 -9.46 8.45
N LEU A 246 -21.48 -8.15 8.63
CA LEU A 246 -21.11 -7.42 9.85
C LEU A 246 -21.93 -7.81 11.07
N GLU A 247 -23.16 -8.25 10.89
CA GLU A 247 -24.06 -8.71 11.96
C GLU A 247 -23.43 -9.85 12.77
N SER A 248 -22.75 -10.78 12.10
CA SER A 248 -22.03 -11.89 12.75
C SER A 248 -20.73 -11.44 13.42
N LEU A 249 -20.05 -10.43 12.86
CA LEU A 249 -18.78 -9.91 13.36
C LEU A 249 -18.97 -9.07 14.63
N LEU A 250 -19.97 -8.19 14.58
CA LEU A 250 -20.33 -7.22 15.62
C LEU A 250 -21.33 -7.78 16.64
N ASN A 251 -21.66 -9.08 16.58
CA ASN A 251 -22.62 -9.70 17.48
C ASN A 251 -22.17 -9.62 18.94
N GLY A 252 -23.06 -9.18 19.83
CA GLY A 252 -22.78 -8.95 21.25
C GLY A 252 -22.06 -7.64 21.57
N ILE A 253 -21.57 -6.91 20.57
CA ILE A 253 -20.89 -5.62 20.77
C ILE A 253 -21.93 -4.52 21.04
N LYS A 254 -21.73 -3.76 22.12
CA LYS A 254 -22.56 -2.59 22.46
C LYS A 254 -22.42 -1.50 21.40
N ASP A 255 -23.38 -0.59 21.34
CA ASP A 255 -23.29 0.64 20.53
C ASP A 255 -23.20 0.39 19.00
N VAL A 256 -23.67 -0.78 18.55
CA VAL A 256 -23.83 -1.16 17.13
C VAL A 256 -25.28 -1.00 16.71
N TRP A 257 -25.53 -0.41 15.54
CA TRP A 257 -26.84 -0.31 14.91
C TRP A 257 -26.74 -0.58 13.41
N PHE A 258 -27.80 -1.14 12.84
CA PHE A 258 -27.94 -1.39 11.41
C PHE A 258 -29.08 -0.57 10.81
N VAL A 259 -29.06 -0.30 9.51
CA VAL A 259 -30.21 0.32 8.81
C VAL A 259 -31.43 -0.60 8.92
N ALA A 260 -32.58 -0.04 9.29
CA ALA A 260 -33.86 -0.76 9.38
C ALA A 260 -34.32 -1.27 7.99
N ASP A 261 -35.20 -2.28 7.96
CA ASP A 261 -35.74 -2.84 6.72
C ASP A 261 -36.84 -1.97 6.07
N ASP A 262 -37.41 -1.00 6.78
CA ASP A 262 -38.46 -0.08 6.32
C ASP A 262 -38.20 0.54 4.94
N TYR A 263 -36.96 0.93 4.63
CA TYR A 263 -36.62 1.62 3.37
C TYR A 263 -36.71 0.70 2.13
N ILE A 264 -36.68 -0.62 2.32
CA ILE A 264 -36.88 -1.63 1.26
C ILE A 264 -38.10 -2.51 1.52
N ALA A 265 -39.05 -2.05 2.35
CA ALA A 265 -40.26 -2.79 2.66
C ALA A 265 -41.12 -3.06 1.40
N ASP A 266 -41.15 -2.12 0.47
CA ASP A 266 -41.83 -2.26 -0.82
C ASP A 266 -41.16 -3.37 -1.66
N ALA A 267 -39.84 -3.29 -1.88
CA ALA A 267 -39.01 -4.33 -2.50
C ALA A 267 -39.09 -5.73 -1.83
N ILE A 268 -39.40 -5.80 -0.53
CA ILE A 268 -39.58 -7.06 0.20
C ILE A 268 -40.94 -7.70 -0.09
N GLN A 269 -41.98 -6.91 -0.37
CA GLN A 269 -43.38 -7.33 -0.50
C GLN A 269 -43.78 -7.86 -1.90
N ILE A 270 -42.92 -7.79 -2.90
CA ILE A 270 -43.18 -8.23 -4.31
C ILE A 270 -43.40 -9.77 -4.46
N LYS A 271 -43.58 -10.52 -3.37
CA LYS A 271 -43.53 -11.99 -3.33
C LYS A 271 -44.69 -12.76 -3.96
N ASP A 272 -45.90 -12.19 -4.04
CA ASP A 272 -47.13 -13.01 -4.13
C ASP A 272 -47.71 -13.17 -5.56
N ALA A 273 -46.94 -12.83 -6.60
CA ALA A 273 -47.37 -12.95 -8.00
C ALA A 273 -46.89 -14.25 -8.67
N ASN A 274 -47.75 -15.27 -8.72
CA ASN A 274 -47.48 -16.57 -9.37
C ASN A 274 -47.32 -16.46 -10.90
N GLU A 275 -46.12 -16.15 -11.41
CA GLU A 275 -45.77 -16.28 -12.84
C GLU A 275 -44.24 -16.30 -13.03
N LYS A 276 -43.68 -17.45 -13.45
CA LYS A 276 -42.22 -17.73 -13.48
C LYS A 276 -41.35 -16.83 -14.36
N GLU A 277 -41.97 -16.07 -15.25
CA GLU A 277 -41.27 -15.08 -16.08
C GLU A 277 -41.22 -13.72 -15.37
N LYS A 278 -42.32 -13.30 -14.74
CA LYS A 278 -42.36 -12.12 -13.86
C LYS A 278 -41.47 -12.26 -12.63
N GLU A 279 -41.36 -13.46 -12.05
CA GLU A 279 -40.44 -13.75 -10.94
C GLU A 279 -39.01 -13.20 -11.21
N LYS A 280 -38.48 -13.36 -12.43
CA LYS A 280 -37.13 -12.93 -12.81
C LYS A 280 -36.99 -11.44 -13.14
N GLU A 281 -38.08 -10.77 -13.50
CA GLU A 281 -38.09 -9.32 -13.71
C GLU A 281 -38.23 -8.60 -12.37
N ASN A 282 -39.17 -9.06 -11.54
CA ASN A 282 -39.36 -8.64 -10.16
C ASN A 282 -38.06 -8.79 -9.31
N GLU A 283 -37.33 -9.91 -9.46
CA GLU A 283 -36.07 -10.14 -8.75
C GLU A 283 -34.98 -9.12 -9.15
N LYS A 284 -34.85 -8.79 -10.45
CA LYS A 284 -33.92 -7.76 -10.93
C LYS A 284 -34.31 -6.36 -10.51
N GLU A 285 -35.59 -6.03 -10.51
CA GLU A 285 -36.10 -4.73 -10.07
C GLU A 285 -35.85 -4.53 -8.57
N LYS A 286 -36.09 -5.58 -7.78
CA LYS A 286 -35.70 -5.65 -6.36
C LYS A 286 -34.20 -5.48 -6.14
N GLU A 287 -33.36 -6.22 -6.86
CA GLU A 287 -31.89 -6.07 -6.79
C GLU A 287 -31.43 -4.66 -7.17
N LYS A 288 -32.12 -4.00 -8.11
CA LYS A 288 -31.89 -2.60 -8.49
C LYS A 288 -32.25 -1.65 -7.35
N GLU A 289 -33.46 -1.75 -6.79
CA GLU A 289 -33.90 -0.86 -5.71
C GLU A 289 -33.01 -1.01 -4.46
N VAL A 290 -32.73 -2.25 -4.05
CA VAL A 290 -31.83 -2.55 -2.92
C VAL A 290 -30.42 -1.97 -3.15
N ARG A 291 -29.91 -2.04 -4.38
CA ARG A 291 -28.62 -1.43 -4.75
C ARG A 291 -28.67 0.09 -4.70
N GLU A 292 -29.71 0.74 -5.21
CA GLU A 292 -29.87 2.20 -5.13
C GLU A 292 -29.92 2.70 -3.69
N TRP A 293 -30.66 2.01 -2.81
CA TRP A 293 -30.67 2.31 -1.37
C TRP A 293 -29.30 2.12 -0.71
N ARG A 294 -28.61 1.03 -1.02
CA ARG A 294 -27.24 0.77 -0.55
C ARG A 294 -26.27 1.89 -0.97
N GLU A 295 -26.31 2.31 -2.23
CA GLU A 295 -25.47 3.37 -2.78
C GLU A 295 -25.79 4.74 -2.15
N PHE A 296 -27.08 5.04 -1.94
CA PHE A 296 -27.55 6.23 -1.21
C PHE A 296 -27.03 6.28 0.23
N PHE A 297 -27.20 5.21 1.01
CA PHE A 297 -26.73 5.16 2.39
C PHE A 297 -25.19 5.23 2.48
N VAL A 298 -24.47 4.61 1.55
CA VAL A 298 -23.00 4.73 1.46
C VAL A 298 -22.55 6.16 1.09
N LYS A 299 -23.25 6.86 0.18
CA LYS A 299 -23.01 8.30 -0.06
C LYS A 299 -23.21 9.16 1.19
N LEU A 300 -24.20 8.82 2.03
CA LEU A 300 -24.41 9.46 3.34
C LEU A 300 -23.40 9.01 4.42
N GLY A 301 -22.46 8.11 4.13
CA GLY A 301 -21.44 7.68 5.09
C GLY A 301 -21.88 6.59 6.07
N VAL A 302 -22.97 5.86 5.78
CA VAL A 302 -23.33 4.64 6.51
C VAL A 302 -22.30 3.54 6.21
N HIS A 303 -21.80 2.87 7.25
CA HIS A 303 -20.60 2.05 7.15
C HIS A 303 -20.86 0.64 6.58
N THR A 304 -20.07 0.23 5.58
CA THR A 304 -20.10 -1.14 5.02
C THR A 304 -19.10 -2.09 5.68
N ALA A 305 -18.07 -1.56 6.34
CA ALA A 305 -17.02 -2.28 7.08
C ALA A 305 -16.83 -1.64 8.48
N PRO A 306 -16.16 -2.28 9.46
CA PRO A 306 -15.98 -1.72 10.81
C PRO A 306 -15.47 -0.27 10.78
N LYS A 307 -16.19 0.63 11.47
CA LYS A 307 -15.93 2.08 11.34
C LYS A 307 -14.64 2.52 12.02
N ILE A 308 -14.07 3.62 11.53
CA ILE A 308 -13.14 4.45 12.28
C ILE A 308 -13.90 5.71 12.73
N ASP A 309 -13.92 5.95 14.03
CA ASP A 309 -14.42 7.18 14.65
C ASP A 309 -13.38 8.30 14.48
N VAL A 310 -13.84 9.52 14.15
CA VAL A 310 -12.97 10.68 13.90
C VAL A 310 -13.32 11.80 14.88
N GLU A 311 -12.40 12.11 15.79
CA GLU A 311 -12.57 13.14 16.81
C GLU A 311 -11.72 14.38 16.46
N VAL A 312 -12.35 15.55 16.29
CA VAL A 312 -11.64 16.80 16.02
C VAL A 312 -11.19 17.45 17.33
N LYS A 313 -9.89 17.36 17.63
CA LYS A 313 -9.25 18.04 18.77
C LYS A 313 -8.65 19.38 18.33
N THR A 314 -8.21 20.19 19.27
CA THR A 314 -7.61 21.50 18.98
C THR A 314 -6.44 21.77 19.92
N THR A 315 -5.25 22.05 19.38
CA THR A 315 -4.17 22.64 20.18
C THR A 315 -4.36 24.15 20.25
N SER A 316 -4.14 24.73 21.43
CA SER A 316 -4.15 26.17 21.64
C SER A 316 -2.78 26.66 22.09
N HIS A 317 -2.24 27.69 21.42
CA HIS A 317 -1.01 28.39 21.80
C HIS A 317 -1.31 29.83 22.20
N LYS A 318 -0.60 30.36 23.20
CA LYS A 318 -0.77 31.73 23.71
C LYS A 318 0.51 32.52 23.45
N SER A 319 0.46 33.48 22.52
CA SER A 319 1.64 34.29 22.20
C SER A 319 1.97 35.28 23.30
N ASN A 320 3.19 35.83 23.27
CA ASN A 320 3.68 36.84 24.20
C ASN A 320 2.78 38.10 24.25
N LYS A 321 2.01 38.39 23.19
CA LYS A 321 1.00 39.46 23.14
C LYS A 321 -0.36 39.06 23.75
N ARG A 322 -0.40 37.96 24.53
CA ARG A 322 -1.58 37.35 25.17
C ARG A 322 -2.70 36.88 24.21
N LYS A 323 -2.47 36.90 22.89
CA LYS A 323 -3.42 36.41 21.89
C LYS A 323 -3.35 34.88 21.81
N TRP A 324 -4.50 34.23 21.81
CA TRP A 324 -4.63 32.80 21.57
C TRP A 324 -4.68 32.49 20.07
N TYR A 325 -4.07 31.37 19.71
CA TYR A 325 -4.04 30.77 18.38
C TYR A 325 -4.52 29.33 18.55
N HIS A 326 -5.34 28.84 17.62
CA HIS A 326 -5.95 27.53 17.68
C HIS A 326 -5.65 26.77 16.39
N CYS A 327 -5.34 25.48 16.48
CA CYS A 327 -5.15 24.59 15.33
C CYS A 327 -5.95 23.29 15.57
N PRO A 328 -7.01 23.02 14.78
CA PRO A 328 -7.74 21.77 14.85
C PRO A 328 -6.93 20.64 14.19
N TYR A 329 -7.04 19.43 14.75
CA TYR A 329 -6.46 18.21 14.18
C TYR A 329 -7.36 17.01 14.49
N ASN A 330 -7.33 16.01 13.62
CA ASN A 330 -8.14 14.80 13.78
C ASN A 330 -7.37 13.76 14.61
N VAL A 331 -8.06 13.11 15.53
CA VAL A 331 -7.67 11.84 16.14
C VAL A 331 -8.59 10.75 15.61
N TYR A 332 -8.02 9.56 15.39
CA TYR A 332 -8.75 8.41 14.84
C TYR A 332 -8.81 7.30 15.89
N SER A 333 -9.97 6.68 16.04
CA SER A 333 -10.17 5.54 16.95
C SER A 333 -11.14 4.50 16.39
N SER A 334 -11.18 3.30 16.97
CA SER A 334 -12.25 2.35 16.65
C SER A 334 -12.60 1.46 17.82
N SER A 335 -13.57 1.92 18.62
CA SER A 335 -14.16 1.15 19.71
C SER A 335 -14.75 -0.20 19.28
N HIS A 336 -15.17 -0.34 18.01
CA HIS A 336 -15.74 -1.59 17.49
C HIS A 336 -14.66 -2.58 17.06
N ILE A 337 -13.53 -2.12 16.50
CA ILE A 337 -12.38 -3.00 16.22
C ILE A 337 -11.80 -3.50 17.55
N LEU A 338 -11.53 -2.60 18.50
CA LEU A 338 -10.97 -2.97 19.82
C LEU A 338 -11.83 -4.03 20.53
N ARG A 339 -13.16 -3.84 20.60
CA ARG A 339 -14.10 -4.82 21.18
C ARG A 339 -14.20 -6.17 20.44
N ILE A 340 -13.76 -6.26 19.17
CA ILE A 340 -13.59 -7.55 18.48
C ILE A 340 -12.33 -8.26 18.99
N LEU A 341 -11.21 -7.53 19.09
CA LEU A 341 -9.93 -8.07 19.57
C LEU A 341 -10.06 -8.58 21.02
N GLU A 342 -10.70 -7.79 21.89
CA GLU A 342 -11.02 -8.12 23.29
C GLU A 342 -11.80 -9.44 23.44
N ALA A 343 -12.58 -9.84 22.44
CA ALA A 343 -13.36 -11.08 22.48
C ALA A 343 -12.52 -12.35 22.27
N ASN A 344 -11.28 -12.21 21.78
CA ASN A 344 -10.30 -13.29 21.58
C ASN A 344 -10.84 -14.50 20.76
N ASP A 345 -11.76 -14.22 19.84
CA ASP A 345 -12.54 -15.20 19.06
C ASP A 345 -11.87 -15.45 17.71
N VAL A 346 -11.28 -16.63 17.52
CA VAL A 346 -10.47 -16.99 16.34
C VAL A 346 -11.25 -16.83 15.02
N ALA A 347 -12.53 -17.22 15.00
CA ALA A 347 -13.36 -17.16 13.80
C ALA A 347 -13.76 -15.71 13.47
N ARG A 348 -14.09 -14.92 14.50
CA ARG A 348 -14.40 -13.49 14.38
C ARG A 348 -13.17 -12.67 13.97
N ASN A 349 -12.02 -12.93 14.57
CA ASN A 349 -10.77 -12.25 14.24
C ASN A 349 -10.28 -12.61 12.84
N LYS A 350 -10.49 -13.85 12.38
CA LYS A 350 -10.27 -14.20 10.96
C LYS A 350 -11.13 -13.36 10.03
N LYS A 351 -12.43 -13.23 10.33
CA LYS A 351 -13.33 -12.39 9.53
C LYS A 351 -12.97 -10.89 9.60
N LEU A 352 -12.47 -10.41 10.74
CA LEU A 352 -11.91 -9.05 10.85
C LEU A 352 -10.66 -8.89 9.96
N ALA A 353 -9.72 -9.84 9.99
CA ALA A 353 -8.49 -9.79 9.21
C ALA A 353 -8.79 -9.77 7.68
N GLU A 354 -9.70 -10.62 7.21
CA GLU A 354 -10.17 -10.64 5.81
C GLU A 354 -10.85 -9.32 5.40
N LEU A 355 -11.50 -8.62 6.33
CA LEU A 355 -12.14 -7.32 6.08
C LEU A 355 -11.17 -6.15 6.12
N LEU A 356 -10.22 -6.14 7.04
CA LEU A 356 -9.17 -5.13 7.12
C LEU A 356 -8.24 -5.21 5.90
N GLU A 357 -7.84 -6.42 5.49
CA GLU A 357 -7.02 -6.68 4.31
C GLU A 357 -7.71 -6.18 3.02
N ARG A 358 -8.95 -6.65 2.76
CA ARG A 358 -9.71 -6.31 1.56
C ARG A 358 -9.98 -4.81 1.41
N ASN A 359 -10.12 -4.10 2.53
CA ASN A 359 -10.45 -2.67 2.55
C ASN A 359 -9.27 -1.80 3.03
N TRP A 360 -8.03 -2.30 3.06
CA TRP A 360 -6.92 -1.61 3.72
C TRP A 360 -6.64 -0.21 3.17
N SER A 361 -6.93 0.04 1.88
CA SER A 361 -6.83 1.37 1.27
C SER A 361 -7.70 2.44 1.97
N TYR A 362 -8.85 2.06 2.53
CA TYR A 362 -9.69 2.94 3.35
C TYR A 362 -9.06 3.16 4.74
N TYR A 363 -8.59 2.08 5.39
CA TYR A 363 -8.00 2.13 6.74
C TYR A 363 -6.63 2.83 6.80
N LYS A 364 -5.83 2.73 5.72
CA LYS A 364 -4.46 3.25 5.60
C LYS A 364 -4.34 4.75 5.87
N GLN A 365 -5.38 5.54 5.60
CA GLN A 365 -5.38 6.99 5.87
C GLN A 365 -5.61 7.34 7.35
N TYR A 366 -6.16 6.42 8.15
CA TYR A 366 -6.53 6.64 9.56
C TYR A 366 -5.59 5.96 10.57
N LYS A 367 -4.52 5.31 10.10
CA LYS A 367 -3.53 4.62 10.95
C LYS A 367 -2.81 5.55 11.92
N GLN A 368 -2.59 6.81 11.52
CA GLN A 368 -1.72 7.76 12.22
C GLN A 368 -2.26 9.19 12.14
N TRP A 369 -1.97 9.97 13.17
CA TRP A 369 -2.30 11.39 13.29
C TRP A 369 -1.10 12.15 13.88
N SER A 370 -1.12 13.48 13.80
CA SER A 370 -0.16 14.36 14.48
C SER A 370 -0.93 15.44 15.22
N ASN A 371 -0.48 15.81 16.41
CA ASN A 371 -0.87 17.10 16.98
C ASN A 371 -0.04 18.22 16.31
N TYR A 372 -0.33 19.48 16.63
CA TYR A 372 0.44 20.61 16.13
C TYR A 372 0.99 21.44 17.28
N TYR A 373 2.23 21.90 17.14
CA TYR A 373 2.87 22.87 18.03
C TYR A 373 3.11 24.19 17.27
N TYR A 374 3.20 25.29 18.03
CA TYR A 374 3.41 26.63 17.44
C TYR A 374 4.90 26.98 17.48
N GLY A 375 5.48 27.25 16.32
CA GLY A 375 6.91 27.54 16.16
C GLY A 375 7.29 28.98 16.51
N SER A 376 8.59 29.20 16.68
CA SER A 376 9.17 30.55 16.85
C SER A 376 9.07 31.43 15.60
N ASP A 377 8.80 30.82 14.44
CA ASP A 377 8.45 31.46 13.17
C ASP A 377 6.98 31.92 13.09
N ALA A 378 6.20 31.72 14.16
CA ALA A 378 4.79 32.00 14.26
C ALA A 378 3.88 31.14 13.35
N CYS A 379 4.36 29.98 12.91
CA CYS A 379 3.58 28.99 12.17
C CYS A 379 3.18 27.79 13.06
N TRP A 380 2.18 27.02 12.62
CA TRP A 380 1.88 25.71 13.18
C TRP A 380 2.67 24.62 12.46
N HIS A 381 3.39 23.80 13.21
CA HIS A 381 4.17 22.67 12.72
C HIS A 381 3.59 21.36 13.27
N PRO A 382 3.49 20.29 12.47
CA PRO A 382 3.04 18.98 12.97
C PRO A 382 4.08 18.39 13.91
N SER A 383 3.61 17.70 14.96
CA SER A 383 4.42 16.82 15.78
C SER A 383 4.88 15.58 15.01
N GLU A 384 5.73 14.77 15.65
CA GLU A 384 5.89 13.36 15.29
C GLU A 384 4.52 12.67 15.14
N LYS A 385 4.47 11.63 14.30
CA LYS A 385 3.25 10.87 14.05
C LYS A 385 2.98 9.92 15.19
N ILE A 386 1.75 9.97 15.69
CA ILE A 386 1.22 9.10 16.74
C ILE A 386 0.29 8.11 16.04
N ASP A 387 0.37 6.83 16.41
CA ASP A 387 -0.57 5.83 15.91
C ASP A 387 -1.99 6.08 16.47
N ALA A 388 -3.00 5.70 15.69
CA ALA A 388 -4.38 5.61 16.17
C ALA A 388 -4.54 4.41 17.13
N ASP A 389 -5.48 4.46 18.08
CA ASP A 389 -5.59 3.42 19.12
C ASP A 389 -5.78 2.01 18.54
N TRP A 390 -6.71 1.86 17.61
CA TRP A 390 -6.99 0.64 16.88
C TRP A 390 -5.78 0.15 16.06
N PHE A 391 -4.94 1.08 15.55
CA PHE A 391 -3.78 0.73 14.73
C PHE A 391 -2.56 0.35 15.58
N ALA A 392 -2.40 0.94 16.77
CA ALA A 392 -1.45 0.46 17.76
C ALA A 392 -1.85 -0.96 18.20
N GLU A 393 -3.10 -1.16 18.60
CA GLU A 393 -3.59 -2.45 19.13
C GLU A 393 -3.45 -3.58 18.10
N ILE A 394 -3.88 -3.39 16.83
CA ILE A 394 -3.72 -4.45 15.81
C ILE A 394 -2.27 -4.69 15.37
N LYS A 395 -1.28 -3.93 15.86
CA LYS A 395 0.15 -4.26 15.68
C LYS A 395 0.74 -5.03 16.87
N THR A 396 0.23 -4.81 18.08
CA THR A 396 0.81 -5.34 19.33
C THR A 396 0.00 -6.46 19.98
N ALA A 397 -1.28 -6.60 19.65
CA ALA A 397 -2.13 -7.67 20.18
C ALA A 397 -1.91 -8.98 19.42
N ALA A 398 -2.05 -10.11 20.12
CA ALA A 398 -2.12 -11.43 19.51
C ALA A 398 -3.53 -11.67 18.95
N TRP A 399 -3.81 -11.21 17.73
CA TRP A 399 -5.14 -11.24 17.14
C TRP A 399 -5.24 -11.89 15.75
N LEU A 400 -4.12 -12.07 15.02
CA LEU A 400 -4.18 -12.67 13.69
C LEU A 400 -4.32 -14.19 13.80
N PRO A 401 -5.26 -14.81 13.07
CA PRO A 401 -5.49 -16.25 13.15
C PRO A 401 -4.33 -17.03 12.54
N THR A 402 -3.92 -18.11 13.20
CA THR A 402 -2.86 -19.00 12.72
C THR A 402 -3.44 -20.24 12.03
N THR A 403 -2.67 -20.87 11.15
CA THR A 403 -3.06 -22.14 10.50
C THR A 403 -3.29 -23.29 11.49
N THR A 404 -2.72 -23.19 12.70
CA THR A 404 -2.93 -24.14 13.81
C THR A 404 -4.15 -23.80 14.66
N GLY A 405 -4.87 -22.71 14.36
CA GLY A 405 -6.11 -22.32 15.05
C GLY A 405 -5.92 -21.48 16.33
N SER A 406 -4.71 -20.97 16.57
CA SER A 406 -4.43 -19.98 17.62
C SER A 406 -4.55 -18.55 17.10
N LEU A 407 -4.29 -17.56 17.95
CA LEU A 407 -4.05 -16.16 17.58
C LEU A 407 -2.59 -15.80 17.89
N ALA A 408 -1.98 -14.98 17.03
CA ALA A 408 -0.58 -14.55 17.17
C ALA A 408 -0.41 -13.06 16.84
N THR A 409 0.69 -12.47 17.29
CA THR A 409 1.03 -11.06 17.04
C THR A 409 1.54 -10.90 15.60
N PRO A 410 1.20 -9.83 14.87
CA PRO A 410 1.60 -9.70 13.46
C PRO A 410 3.11 -9.74 13.17
N CYS A 411 3.95 -9.28 14.09
CA CYS A 411 5.42 -9.35 13.96
C CYS A 411 6.01 -10.76 14.23
N GLU A 412 5.20 -11.66 14.80
CA GLU A 412 5.55 -13.07 15.06
C GLU A 412 5.07 -13.99 13.93
N ILE A 413 4.09 -13.55 13.12
CA ILE A 413 3.40 -14.39 12.13
C ILE A 413 4.04 -14.33 10.74
N PHE A 414 4.11 -15.49 10.10
CA PHE A 414 4.64 -15.65 8.74
C PHE A 414 3.51 -15.85 7.72
N LEU A 415 3.74 -15.50 6.46
CA LEU A 415 2.91 -15.99 5.37
C LEU A 415 3.23 -17.47 5.08
N ALA A 416 2.21 -18.24 4.69
CA ALA A 416 2.34 -19.66 4.34
C ALA A 416 3.01 -19.89 2.97
N ASP A 417 4.17 -19.28 2.76
CA ASP A 417 5.01 -19.45 1.58
C ASP A 417 5.67 -20.85 1.59
N PRO A 418 5.62 -21.63 0.49
CA PRO A 418 6.11 -23.02 0.48
C PRO A 418 7.58 -23.21 0.87
N GLU A 419 8.44 -22.23 0.57
CA GLU A 419 9.86 -22.28 0.95
C GLU A 419 10.03 -22.09 2.47
N THR A 420 9.29 -21.14 3.03
CA THR A 420 9.25 -20.85 4.47
C THR A 420 8.61 -22.01 5.26
N VAL A 421 7.57 -22.65 4.71
CA VAL A 421 6.98 -23.89 5.25
C VAL A 421 7.97 -25.06 5.19
N SER A 422 8.68 -25.23 4.06
CA SER A 422 9.65 -26.33 3.90
C SER A 422 10.85 -26.21 4.84
N LYS A 423 11.30 -25.00 5.19
CA LYS A 423 12.42 -24.80 6.12
C LYS A 423 11.99 -24.97 7.58
N LEU A 424 10.89 -24.31 7.99
CA LEU A 424 10.56 -24.13 9.41
C LEU A 424 9.56 -25.17 9.95
N GLY A 425 8.67 -25.70 9.11
CA GLY A 425 7.59 -26.61 9.53
C GLY A 425 6.62 -25.96 10.54
N ASP A 426 5.93 -26.76 11.34
CA ASP A 426 4.92 -26.31 12.33
C ASP A 426 5.48 -25.39 13.46
N SER A 427 6.77 -25.07 13.43
CA SER A 427 7.50 -24.39 14.51
C SER A 427 7.31 -22.87 14.54
N VAL A 428 6.61 -22.31 13.55
CA VAL A 428 6.20 -20.89 13.51
C VAL A 428 4.71 -20.75 13.22
N PRO A 429 4.04 -19.71 13.73
CA PRO A 429 2.66 -19.44 13.37
C PRO A 429 2.59 -18.88 11.94
N TYR A 430 1.87 -19.58 11.05
CA TYR A 430 1.54 -19.07 9.72
C TYR A 430 0.14 -18.45 9.71
N LEU A 431 -0.04 -17.37 8.96
CA LEU A 431 -1.31 -16.65 8.83
C LEU A 431 -2.39 -17.50 8.14
N ALA A 432 -3.56 -17.64 8.77
CA ALA A 432 -4.69 -18.45 8.29
C ALA A 432 -5.53 -17.80 7.18
N ILE A 433 -5.08 -16.65 6.65
CA ILE A 433 -5.67 -15.94 5.53
C ILE A 433 -4.58 -15.69 4.47
N THR A 434 -4.97 -15.49 3.22
CA THR A 434 -4.05 -15.22 2.11
C THR A 434 -4.13 -13.74 1.71
N PRO A 435 -3.39 -12.83 2.38
CA PRO A 435 -3.42 -11.42 2.06
C PRO A 435 -2.84 -11.17 0.67
N LYS A 436 -3.51 -10.30 -0.09
CA LYS A 436 -3.07 -9.78 -1.39
C LYS A 436 -2.56 -8.35 -1.25
N ASN A 437 -3.08 -7.61 -0.28
CA ASN A 437 -2.72 -6.23 -0.03
C ASN A 437 -1.30 -6.11 0.59
N THR A 438 -0.36 -5.57 -0.17
CA THR A 438 1.05 -5.43 0.23
C THR A 438 1.26 -4.35 1.30
N ASP A 439 0.41 -3.31 1.34
CA ASP A 439 0.41 -2.33 2.43
C ASP A 439 -0.03 -2.96 3.75
N PHE A 440 -1.08 -3.79 3.76
CA PHE A 440 -1.56 -4.50 4.97
C PHE A 440 -0.45 -5.34 5.61
N ILE A 441 0.23 -6.15 4.77
CA ILE A 441 1.37 -6.98 5.18
C ILE A 441 2.48 -6.12 5.79
N LYS A 442 2.88 -5.04 5.09
CA LYS A 442 3.99 -4.16 5.49
C LYS A 442 3.68 -3.32 6.72
N ASP A 443 2.47 -2.79 6.82
CA ASP A 443 2.04 -1.90 7.91
C ASP A 443 1.88 -2.62 9.24
N LEU A 444 1.54 -3.91 9.19
CA LEU A 444 1.47 -4.78 10.37
C LEU A 444 2.79 -5.50 10.66
N GLY A 445 3.76 -5.50 9.73
CA GLY A 445 5.05 -6.18 9.91
C GLY A 445 4.99 -7.70 9.74
N ILE A 446 4.02 -8.21 8.98
CA ILE A 446 3.82 -9.64 8.72
C ILE A 446 4.98 -10.16 7.85
N LYS A 447 5.62 -11.27 8.27
CA LYS A 447 6.84 -11.78 7.63
C LYS A 447 6.51 -12.57 6.36
N VAL A 448 6.84 -11.99 5.20
CA VAL A 448 6.51 -12.53 3.86
C VAL A 448 7.29 -13.81 3.53
N LYS A 449 8.60 -13.75 3.77
CA LYS A 449 9.61 -14.82 3.64
C LYS A 449 10.72 -14.49 4.64
N ILE A 450 11.44 -15.49 5.13
CA ILE A 450 12.77 -15.22 5.69
C ILE A 450 13.73 -15.05 4.53
N ILE A 451 14.30 -13.85 4.39
CA ILE A 451 15.25 -13.50 3.32
C ILE A 451 16.60 -13.08 3.91
N GLU A 452 16.59 -12.36 5.03
CA GLU A 452 17.81 -11.78 5.60
C GLU A 452 18.28 -12.55 6.85
N PRO A 453 19.61 -12.70 7.08
CA PRO A 453 20.11 -13.37 8.28
C PRO A 453 19.61 -12.75 9.61
N LYS A 454 19.19 -11.48 9.58
CA LYS A 454 18.58 -10.79 10.73
C LYS A 454 17.25 -11.42 11.17
N ASP A 455 16.42 -11.91 10.24
CA ASP A 455 15.13 -12.53 10.58
C ASP A 455 15.32 -13.80 11.43
N TYR A 456 16.32 -14.62 11.08
CA TYR A 456 16.71 -15.80 11.84
C TYR A 456 17.28 -15.43 13.23
N ALA A 457 18.04 -14.34 13.31
CA ALA A 457 18.60 -13.84 14.56
C ALA A 457 17.53 -13.28 15.52
N ASP A 458 16.61 -12.45 15.03
CA ASP A 458 15.47 -11.93 15.80
C ASP A 458 14.58 -13.07 16.31
N TRP A 459 14.42 -14.15 15.53
CA TRP A 459 13.66 -15.33 15.95
C TRP A 459 14.39 -16.18 17.00
N LEU A 460 15.71 -16.35 16.89
CA LEU A 460 16.50 -17.05 17.91
C LEU A 460 16.45 -16.34 19.26
N LEU A 461 16.48 -15.01 19.27
CA LEU A 461 16.28 -14.20 20.48
C LEU A 461 14.91 -14.46 21.12
N GLY A 462 13.87 -14.67 20.31
CA GLY A 462 12.54 -15.08 20.78
C GLY A 462 12.53 -16.50 21.38
N LEU A 463 13.21 -17.45 20.73
CA LEU A 463 13.35 -18.82 21.25
C LEU A 463 14.13 -18.86 22.56
N SER A 464 15.15 -18.00 22.76
CA SER A 464 15.92 -17.98 24.02
C SER A 464 15.21 -17.34 25.21
N GLN A 465 14.03 -16.74 25.01
CA GLN A 465 13.14 -16.36 26.12
C GLN A 465 12.22 -17.52 26.59
N LYS A 466 12.20 -18.66 25.89
CA LYS A 466 11.50 -19.87 26.36
C LYS A 466 12.22 -20.44 27.59
N LYS A 467 11.45 -20.87 28.59
CA LYS A 467 12.00 -21.51 29.80
C LYS A 467 12.61 -22.88 29.54
N GLU A 468 12.04 -23.62 28.61
CA GLU A 468 12.44 -24.97 28.18
C GLU A 468 12.18 -25.07 26.67
N LEU A 469 12.97 -25.87 25.96
CA LEU A 469 12.78 -26.19 24.54
C LEU A 469 12.30 -27.63 24.39
N ASP A 470 11.41 -27.91 23.42
CA ASP A 470 11.11 -29.28 23.01
C ASP A 470 12.06 -29.77 21.88
N LYS A 471 11.94 -31.03 21.46
CA LYS A 471 12.82 -31.60 20.43
C LYS A 471 12.68 -30.92 19.06
N LYS A 472 11.52 -30.38 18.71
CA LYS A 472 11.34 -29.60 17.46
C LYS A 472 12.02 -28.24 17.58
N ASP A 473 11.95 -27.60 18.75
CA ASP A 473 12.70 -26.37 19.02
C ASP A 473 14.22 -26.60 18.90
N GLU A 474 14.76 -27.73 19.40
CA GLU A 474 16.19 -28.05 19.22
C GLU A 474 16.58 -28.23 17.75
N GLU A 475 15.75 -28.92 16.95
CA GLU A 475 15.95 -29.05 15.50
C GLU A 475 15.89 -27.68 14.78
N VAL A 476 15.04 -26.78 15.25
CA VAL A 476 14.93 -25.40 14.73
C VAL A 476 16.16 -24.57 15.05
N VAL A 477 16.66 -24.62 16.28
CA VAL A 477 17.89 -23.91 16.68
C VAL A 477 19.08 -24.35 15.81
N LEU A 478 19.21 -25.65 15.52
CA LEU A 478 20.22 -26.18 14.60
C LEU A 478 20.06 -25.66 13.16
N LYS A 479 18.82 -25.57 12.64
CA LYS A 479 18.53 -24.97 11.32
C LYS A 479 18.88 -23.48 11.28
N ILE A 480 18.60 -22.74 12.36
CA ILE A 480 18.94 -21.32 12.49
C ILE A 480 20.47 -21.14 12.44
N TYR A 481 21.25 -21.92 13.19
CA TYR A 481 22.72 -21.85 13.13
C TYR A 481 23.27 -22.15 11.72
N LEU A 482 22.68 -23.10 10.99
CA LEU A 482 23.05 -23.39 9.60
C LEU A 482 22.74 -22.22 8.65
N GLU A 483 21.61 -21.54 8.84
CA GLU A 483 21.28 -20.38 8.02
C GLU A 483 22.08 -19.12 8.41
N LEU A 484 22.51 -18.99 9.67
CA LEU A 484 23.46 -17.99 10.14
C LEU A 484 24.93 -18.32 9.80
N ASN A 485 25.26 -19.54 9.38
CA ASN A 485 26.59 -19.90 8.86
C ASN A 485 26.79 -19.30 7.45
N LYS A 486 27.03 -17.99 7.39
CA LYS A 486 27.35 -17.24 6.17
C LYS A 486 28.70 -16.51 6.34
N PRO A 487 29.58 -16.48 5.32
CA PRO A 487 30.78 -15.66 5.36
C PRO A 487 30.43 -14.18 5.51
N ASN A 488 31.25 -13.44 6.25
CA ASN A 488 31.11 -12.00 6.52
C ASN A 488 29.84 -11.55 7.26
N ILE A 489 29.10 -12.46 7.94
CA ILE A 489 27.91 -12.07 8.75
C ILE A 489 28.24 -11.05 9.86
N THR A 490 29.49 -11.06 10.35
CA THR A 490 30.06 -10.09 11.29
C THR A 490 30.14 -8.65 10.77
N SER A 491 29.99 -8.43 9.45
CA SER A 491 29.95 -7.09 8.83
C SER A 491 28.56 -6.44 8.87
N THR A 492 27.56 -7.10 9.45
CA THR A 492 26.23 -6.51 9.69
C THR A 492 26.20 -5.69 10.98
N ASP A 493 25.39 -4.63 10.98
CA ASP A 493 25.29 -3.66 12.08
C ASP A 493 24.66 -4.24 13.37
N TRP A 494 23.83 -5.28 13.23
CA TRP A 494 23.14 -5.94 14.35
C TRP A 494 23.91 -7.11 14.98
N TRP A 495 24.87 -7.74 14.27
CA TRP A 495 25.55 -8.97 14.74
C TRP A 495 26.27 -8.78 16.08
N SER A 496 26.97 -7.65 16.23
CA SER A 496 27.73 -7.31 17.44
C SER A 496 26.87 -7.18 18.70
N LYS A 497 25.60 -6.79 18.56
CA LYS A 497 24.64 -6.81 19.67
C LYS A 497 24.10 -8.23 19.87
N PHE A 498 23.63 -8.87 18.80
CA PHE A 498 23.03 -10.20 18.82
C PHE A 498 23.91 -11.25 19.51
N ILE A 499 25.21 -11.26 19.24
CA ILE A 499 26.13 -12.26 19.81
C ILE A 499 26.45 -12.05 21.31
N CYS A 500 26.13 -10.87 21.85
CA CYS A 500 26.24 -10.59 23.29
C CYS A 500 25.05 -11.13 24.10
N GLU A 501 23.95 -11.49 23.45
CA GLU A 501 22.74 -12.02 24.08
C GLU A 501 22.89 -13.52 24.41
N GLN A 502 22.00 -14.08 25.24
CA GLN A 502 21.98 -15.52 25.52
C GLN A 502 21.29 -16.24 24.36
N ILE A 503 22.06 -16.71 23.38
CA ILE A 503 21.57 -17.32 22.13
C ILE A 503 22.26 -18.64 21.75
N ILE A 504 23.27 -19.07 22.51
CA ILE A 504 24.01 -20.31 22.25
C ILE A 504 23.41 -21.44 23.09
N TRP A 505 22.84 -22.45 22.43
CA TRP A 505 22.19 -23.60 23.06
C TRP A 505 23.22 -24.65 23.49
N THR A 506 23.10 -25.12 24.74
CA THR A 506 24.15 -25.91 25.40
C THR A 506 23.72 -27.32 25.77
N ASP A 507 24.72 -28.18 26.00
CA ASP A 507 24.59 -29.55 26.53
C ASP A 507 23.74 -29.61 27.82
N LYS A 508 23.77 -28.54 28.62
CA LYS A 508 23.00 -28.39 29.86
C LYS A 508 21.50 -28.13 29.65
N GLY A 509 21.04 -27.95 28.40
CA GLY A 509 19.65 -27.60 28.10
C GLY A 509 19.30 -26.15 28.44
N THR A 510 20.28 -25.24 28.36
CA THR A 510 20.10 -23.80 28.59
C THR A 510 20.76 -22.97 27.50
N PHE A 511 20.30 -21.73 27.32
CA PHE A 511 20.96 -20.74 26.48
C PHE A 511 22.05 -20.00 27.26
N CYS A 512 23.16 -19.70 26.59
CA CYS A 512 24.31 -18.98 27.13
C CYS A 512 24.85 -17.95 26.12
N THR A 513 25.71 -17.03 26.59
CA THR A 513 26.48 -16.14 25.73
C THR A 513 27.65 -16.88 25.09
N ALA A 514 28.06 -16.49 23.88
CA ALA A 514 29.13 -17.18 23.15
C ALA A 514 30.49 -17.21 23.88
N SER A 515 30.74 -16.24 24.76
CA SER A 515 31.93 -16.16 25.62
C SER A 515 32.07 -17.30 26.65
N ASN A 516 30.97 -18.00 26.95
CA ASN A 516 30.88 -18.94 28.08
C ASN A 516 30.67 -20.39 27.62
N VAL A 517 30.78 -20.66 26.31
CA VAL A 517 30.49 -21.95 25.70
C VAL A 517 31.69 -22.40 24.87
N PHE A 518 31.94 -23.71 24.85
CA PHE A 518 32.99 -24.32 24.03
C PHE A 518 32.40 -25.22 22.94
N VAL A 519 33.13 -25.40 21.82
CA VAL A 519 32.86 -26.49 20.87
C VAL A 519 33.53 -27.75 21.39
N ASN A 520 32.77 -28.83 21.57
CA ASN A 520 33.38 -30.13 21.83
C ASN A 520 34.05 -30.67 20.55
N ASP A 521 35.37 -30.67 20.54
CA ASP A 521 36.25 -31.28 19.55
C ASP A 521 37.23 -32.29 20.17
N HIS A 522 37.07 -32.60 21.46
CA HIS A 522 37.95 -33.50 22.22
C HIS A 522 37.15 -34.22 23.30
N ASP A 523 36.47 -35.31 22.91
CA ASP A 523 35.49 -36.00 23.76
C ASP A 523 36.02 -36.42 25.14
N GLU A 524 37.29 -36.87 25.25
CA GLU A 524 37.89 -37.21 26.55
C GLU A 524 37.97 -36.02 27.53
N VAL A 525 38.23 -34.81 27.03
CA VAL A 525 38.28 -33.59 27.85
C VAL A 525 36.87 -33.13 28.18
N TYR A 526 35.92 -33.26 27.24
CA TYR A 526 34.50 -33.04 27.51
C TYR A 526 33.97 -33.96 28.61
N GLU A 527 34.28 -35.26 28.56
CA GLU A 527 33.83 -36.25 29.55
C GLU A 527 34.30 -35.95 30.98
N LEU A 528 35.46 -35.30 31.15
CA LEU A 528 35.97 -34.83 32.45
C LEU A 528 35.25 -33.58 32.99
N PHE A 529 34.54 -32.84 32.14
CA PHE A 529 33.85 -31.58 32.50
C PHE A 529 32.33 -31.58 32.26
N LYS A 530 31.75 -32.64 31.67
CA LYS A 530 30.32 -32.75 31.35
C LYS A 530 29.39 -32.53 32.56
N ASP A 531 29.81 -32.98 33.75
CA ASP A 531 29.05 -32.85 34.99
C ASP A 531 29.33 -31.52 35.72
N ASN A 532 30.24 -30.69 35.20
CA ASN A 532 30.56 -29.38 35.78
C ASN A 532 29.52 -28.33 35.35
N ALA A 533 28.89 -27.66 36.32
CA ALA A 533 27.87 -26.63 36.07
C ALA A 533 28.43 -25.29 35.54
N GLN A 534 29.76 -25.09 35.55
CA GLN A 534 30.42 -23.86 35.11
C GLN A 534 31.08 -23.99 33.72
N ILE A 535 30.98 -25.15 33.08
CA ILE A 535 31.50 -25.43 31.73
C ILE A 535 30.35 -25.98 30.90
N ALA A 536 29.98 -25.25 29.84
CA ALA A 536 28.93 -25.64 28.91
C ALA A 536 29.52 -25.80 27.50
N CYS A 537 29.01 -26.78 26.75
CA CYS A 537 29.41 -27.04 25.38
C CYS A 537 28.24 -26.84 24.41
N LEU A 538 28.54 -26.38 23.20
CA LEU A 538 27.58 -26.13 22.13
C LEU A 538 26.87 -27.44 21.76
N LYS A 539 25.55 -27.52 21.96
CA LYS A 539 24.79 -28.76 21.73
C LYS A 539 24.57 -29.00 20.25
N LEU A 540 25.43 -29.84 19.67
CA LEU A 540 25.35 -30.30 18.29
C LEU A 540 25.24 -31.84 18.24
N PRO A 541 24.76 -32.42 17.13
CA PRO A 541 25.01 -33.82 16.82
C PRO A 541 26.52 -34.12 16.73
N GLU A 542 26.91 -35.37 16.95
CA GLU A 542 28.29 -35.84 16.80
C GLU A 542 28.91 -35.41 15.47
N ASN A 543 30.16 -34.93 15.51
CA ASN A 543 30.93 -34.52 14.33
C ASN A 543 30.25 -33.45 13.43
N TYR A 544 29.27 -32.70 13.95
CA TYR A 544 28.49 -31.73 13.15
C TYR A 544 29.13 -30.33 13.08
N TYR A 545 30.02 -29.99 14.03
CA TYR A 545 30.67 -28.67 14.11
C TYR A 545 31.39 -28.20 12.82
N PRO A 546 31.98 -29.06 11.95
CA PRO A 546 32.60 -28.59 10.70
C PRO A 546 31.61 -27.92 9.73
N LYS A 547 30.30 -28.21 9.84
CA LYS A 547 29.24 -27.58 9.04
C LYS A 547 28.83 -26.19 9.55
N LEU A 548 29.29 -25.82 10.75
CA LEU A 548 29.01 -24.55 11.42
C LEU A 548 30.29 -23.72 11.63
N ARG A 549 31.36 -24.01 10.87
CA ARG A 549 32.69 -23.41 11.04
C ARG A 549 32.67 -21.87 10.95
N ASP A 550 31.92 -21.31 10.02
CA ASP A 550 31.84 -19.86 9.83
C ASP A 550 31.00 -19.20 10.93
N PHE A 551 29.92 -19.85 11.37
CA PHE A 551 29.12 -19.42 12.52
C PHE A 551 29.96 -19.45 13.80
N ILE A 552 30.66 -20.55 14.09
CA ILE A 552 31.56 -20.70 15.24
C ILE A 552 32.63 -19.61 15.24
N LYS A 553 33.29 -19.35 14.09
CA LYS A 553 34.30 -18.28 13.97
C LYS A 553 33.69 -16.87 14.12
N ALA A 554 32.51 -16.61 13.54
CA ALA A 554 31.81 -15.34 13.65
C ALA A 554 31.25 -15.07 15.06
N ALA A 555 30.94 -16.14 15.79
CA ALA A 555 30.43 -16.13 17.17
C ALA A 555 31.55 -15.97 18.21
N GLY A 556 32.80 -16.30 17.87
CA GLY A 556 33.94 -16.28 18.79
C GLY A 556 33.98 -17.45 19.77
N ILE A 557 33.24 -18.53 19.50
CA ILE A 557 33.18 -19.73 20.36
C ILE A 557 34.49 -20.51 20.22
N SER A 558 35.20 -20.73 21.32
CA SER A 558 36.46 -21.47 21.33
C SER A 558 36.27 -22.99 21.29
N TYR A 559 37.22 -23.70 20.72
CA TYR A 559 37.30 -25.16 20.76
C TYR A 559 37.86 -25.63 22.11
N LEU A 560 37.42 -26.79 22.63
CA LEU A 560 37.93 -27.32 23.91
C LEU A 560 39.44 -27.55 23.84
N SER A 561 39.93 -28.11 22.73
CA SER A 561 41.37 -28.36 22.49
C SER A 561 42.23 -27.09 22.56
N GLN A 562 41.67 -25.92 22.25
CA GLN A 562 42.36 -24.62 22.24
C GLN A 562 42.27 -23.88 23.58
N ALA A 563 41.18 -24.10 24.32
CA ALA A 563 40.90 -23.40 25.58
C ALA A 563 41.44 -24.14 26.82
N VAL A 564 41.63 -25.46 26.75
CA VAL A 564 42.12 -26.26 27.88
C VAL A 564 43.62 -26.09 28.07
N LYS A 565 44.02 -25.80 29.32
CA LYS A 565 45.42 -25.79 29.76
C LYS A 565 45.73 -27.10 30.46
N THR A 566 46.60 -27.89 29.86
CA THR A 566 47.01 -29.19 30.39
C THR A 566 48.27 -29.04 31.24
N GLU A 567 48.14 -29.27 32.54
CA GLU A 567 49.24 -29.25 33.50
C GLU A 567 49.55 -30.68 33.96
N MET A 568 50.84 -31.03 34.09
CA MET A 568 51.24 -32.32 34.63
C MET A 568 51.31 -32.26 36.17
N ALA A 569 50.37 -32.94 36.84
CA ALA A 569 50.26 -32.99 38.29
C ALA A 569 51.00 -34.21 38.85
N ILE A 570 52.32 -34.25 38.70
CA ILE A 570 53.14 -35.33 39.25
C ILE A 570 53.06 -35.28 40.79
N GLY A 571 52.65 -36.38 41.43
CA GLY A 571 52.84 -36.54 42.87
C GLY A 571 54.32 -36.59 43.21
N GLU A 572 54.71 -36.14 44.41
CA GLU A 572 56.13 -36.03 44.81
C GLU A 572 56.84 -37.40 44.75
N GLY A 573 57.63 -37.61 43.70
CA GLY A 573 58.32 -38.87 43.41
C GLY A 573 59.45 -38.67 42.37
N GLU A 574 60.40 -39.60 42.33
CA GLU A 574 61.56 -39.49 41.46
C GLU A 574 61.21 -39.77 39.99
N LYS A 575 61.76 -38.96 39.08
CA LYS A 575 61.66 -39.21 37.63
C LYS A 575 62.80 -40.11 37.20
N LEU A 576 62.49 -41.35 36.84
CA LEU A 576 63.47 -42.28 36.28
C LEU A 576 63.44 -42.19 34.75
N GLU A 577 64.60 -41.98 34.14
CA GLU A 577 64.74 -41.97 32.68
C GLU A 577 64.78 -43.41 32.16
N ASP A 578 63.85 -43.78 31.28
CA ASP A 578 63.77 -45.12 30.71
C ASP A 578 64.55 -45.16 29.41
N GLU A 579 65.87 -45.36 29.53
CA GLU A 579 66.79 -45.52 28.39
C GLU A 579 66.31 -46.66 27.46
N SER A 580 65.83 -47.78 28.01
CA SER A 580 65.45 -48.96 27.24
C SER A 580 64.21 -48.74 26.37
N LEU A 581 63.19 -48.06 26.90
CA LEU A 581 62.00 -47.71 26.13
C LEU A 581 62.25 -46.53 25.19
N THR A 582 63.12 -45.59 25.58
CA THR A 582 63.58 -44.49 24.73
C THR A 582 64.27 -45.01 23.48
N ASP A 583 65.19 -45.96 23.61
CA ASP A 583 65.88 -46.59 22.48
C ASP A 583 64.92 -47.43 21.62
N GLN A 584 64.01 -48.20 22.22
CA GLN A 584 62.97 -48.95 21.49
C GLN A 584 62.08 -48.05 20.62
N ILE A 585 61.70 -46.86 21.12
CA ILE A 585 60.93 -45.90 20.32
C ILE A 585 61.81 -45.27 19.23
N LYS A 586 63.09 -44.98 19.50
CA LYS A 586 64.03 -44.42 18.53
C LYS A 586 64.32 -45.37 17.36
N ASP A 587 64.46 -46.67 17.62
CA ASP A 587 64.59 -47.71 16.60
C ASP A 587 63.36 -47.81 15.69
N LEU A 588 62.18 -47.35 16.13
CA LEU A 588 60.97 -47.33 15.32
C LEU A 588 60.82 -46.07 14.43
N ILE A 589 61.49 -44.96 14.77
CA ILE A 589 61.41 -43.69 13.99
C ILE A 589 61.70 -43.92 12.48
N PRO A 590 62.74 -44.66 12.05
CA PRO A 590 63.02 -44.89 10.62
C PRO A 590 61.91 -45.62 9.85
N TYR A 591 60.99 -46.30 10.54
CA TYR A 591 59.84 -46.96 9.93
C TYR A 591 58.61 -46.05 9.91
N VAL A 592 58.40 -45.22 10.93
CA VAL A 592 57.38 -44.17 10.97
C VAL A 592 57.62 -43.12 9.88
N LEU A 593 58.87 -42.68 9.69
CA LEU A 593 59.25 -41.76 8.61
C LEU A 593 58.91 -42.32 7.22
N ARG A 594 59.10 -43.63 6.97
CA ARG A 594 58.72 -44.28 5.71
C ARG A 594 57.21 -44.31 5.49
N TYR A 595 56.43 -44.52 6.56
CA TYR A 595 54.97 -44.48 6.50
C TYR A 595 54.50 -43.08 6.10
N LEU A 596 54.92 -42.07 6.86
CA LEU A 596 54.55 -40.67 6.63
C LEU A 596 54.93 -40.23 5.21
N TYR A 597 56.17 -40.50 4.78
CA TYR A 597 56.64 -40.08 3.45
C TYR A 597 55.83 -40.67 2.27
N GLN A 598 55.25 -41.87 2.42
CA GLN A 598 54.54 -42.58 1.33
C GLN A 598 53.02 -42.64 1.45
N LYS A 599 52.46 -42.43 2.64
CA LYS A 599 51.01 -42.42 2.89
C LYS A 599 50.49 -40.99 3.08
N GLU A 600 51.22 -40.19 3.85
CA GLU A 600 50.80 -38.86 4.35
C GLU A 600 51.85 -37.79 3.99
N ASN A 601 52.30 -37.79 2.73
CA ASN A 601 53.47 -37.02 2.27
C ASN A 601 53.37 -35.51 2.54
N SER A 602 52.18 -34.93 2.44
CA SER A 602 51.93 -33.53 2.81
C SER A 602 52.24 -33.24 4.28
N THR A 603 51.92 -34.18 5.18
CA THR A 603 52.17 -34.06 6.61
C THR A 603 53.64 -34.32 6.93
N TYR A 604 54.30 -35.24 6.21
CA TYR A 604 55.76 -35.42 6.28
C TYR A 604 56.49 -34.10 5.97
N GLU A 605 56.16 -33.44 4.85
CA GLU A 605 56.81 -32.18 4.49
C GLU A 605 56.45 -31.03 5.46
N GLN A 606 55.25 -31.00 6.04
CA GLN A 606 54.91 -30.04 7.11
C GLN A 606 55.77 -30.26 8.37
N LEU A 607 55.87 -31.50 8.87
CA LEU A 607 56.63 -31.86 10.06
C LEU A 607 58.16 -31.79 9.85
N LYS A 608 58.60 -31.81 8.60
CA LYS A 608 59.98 -31.54 8.17
C LYS A 608 60.29 -30.04 8.20
N ASN A 609 59.40 -29.21 7.66
CA ASN A 609 59.58 -27.76 7.60
C ASN A 609 59.42 -27.05 8.96
N ASN A 610 58.59 -27.57 9.88
CA ASN A 610 58.47 -27.02 11.23
C ASN A 610 59.53 -27.56 12.22
N GLY A 611 60.38 -28.51 11.80
CA GLY A 611 61.43 -29.13 12.59
C GLY A 611 60.99 -30.31 13.49
N THR A 612 59.70 -30.61 13.62
CA THR A 612 59.18 -31.65 14.54
C THR A 612 59.76 -33.04 14.25
N LEU A 613 60.00 -33.41 12.99
CA LEU A 613 60.64 -34.70 12.70
C LEU A 613 62.05 -34.78 13.31
N VAL A 614 62.84 -33.70 13.28
CA VAL A 614 64.21 -33.69 13.83
C VAL A 614 64.19 -33.76 15.36
N GLN A 615 63.18 -33.14 16.00
CA GLN A 615 62.97 -33.20 17.45
C GLN A 615 62.72 -34.63 17.98
N LEU A 616 62.30 -35.58 17.15
CA LEU A 616 62.12 -36.98 17.54
C LEU A 616 63.43 -37.66 17.99
N LYS A 617 64.60 -37.16 17.55
CA LYS A 617 65.92 -37.66 18.02
C LYS A 617 66.13 -37.39 19.52
N ASP A 618 65.60 -36.28 20.00
CA ASP A 618 65.72 -35.77 21.36
C ASP A 618 64.53 -36.20 22.25
N LEU A 619 63.63 -37.04 21.73
CA LEU A 619 62.58 -37.66 22.52
C LEU A 619 63.21 -38.48 23.66
N VAL A 620 62.67 -38.34 24.87
CA VAL A 620 63.09 -39.06 26.07
C VAL A 620 61.86 -39.53 26.83
N CYS A 621 61.90 -40.77 27.31
CA CYS A 621 60.84 -41.39 28.10
C CYS A 621 61.18 -41.35 29.59
N TYR A 622 60.21 -40.96 30.42
CA TYR A 622 60.33 -40.97 31.89
C TYR A 622 59.26 -41.89 32.50
N GLN A 623 59.70 -42.81 33.35
CA GLN A 623 58.81 -43.53 34.25
C GLN A 623 58.52 -42.68 35.49
N VAL A 624 57.26 -42.67 35.91
CA VAL A 624 56.76 -41.99 37.12
C VAL A 624 55.72 -42.86 37.84
N GLU A 625 55.72 -42.88 39.17
CA GLU A 625 54.86 -43.80 39.94
C GLU A 625 53.35 -43.50 39.80
N ASN A 626 52.98 -42.25 39.53
CA ASN A 626 51.59 -41.80 39.40
C ASN A 626 51.50 -40.66 38.37
N LEU A 627 50.93 -40.95 37.20
CA LEU A 627 50.82 -40.00 36.10
C LEU A 627 49.43 -39.34 36.09
N GLN A 628 49.27 -38.32 36.93
CA GLN A 628 48.07 -37.48 36.94
C GLN A 628 48.23 -36.28 36.00
N ILE A 629 47.26 -36.14 35.09
CA ILE A 629 47.12 -35.00 34.19
C ILE A 629 46.00 -34.12 34.73
N LYS A 630 46.31 -32.86 35.01
CA LYS A 630 45.35 -31.84 35.41
C LYS A 630 44.98 -31.01 34.19
N TYR A 631 43.80 -31.27 33.63
CA TYR A 631 43.19 -30.36 32.68
C TYR A 631 42.59 -29.19 33.43
N SER A 632 42.81 -27.96 32.96
CA SER A 632 42.23 -26.75 33.53
C SER A 632 41.57 -25.90 32.46
N LEU A 633 40.33 -25.48 32.72
CA LEU A 633 39.48 -24.74 31.80
C LEU A 633 38.79 -23.62 32.58
N ASN A 634 38.98 -22.37 32.14
CA ASN A 634 38.63 -21.16 32.90
C ASN A 634 39.24 -21.17 34.32
N GLN A 635 38.41 -21.38 35.36
CA GLN A 635 38.83 -21.49 36.77
C GLN A 635 38.60 -22.91 37.34
N GLN A 636 38.15 -23.85 36.52
CA GLN A 636 37.89 -25.23 36.90
C GLN A 636 39.10 -26.11 36.53
N SER A 637 39.31 -27.20 37.26
CA SER A 637 40.27 -28.22 36.87
C SER A 637 39.79 -29.62 37.20
N ALA A 638 40.00 -30.56 36.28
CA ALA A 638 39.76 -31.98 36.45
C ALA A 638 41.09 -32.72 36.33
N CYS A 639 41.35 -33.64 37.27
CA CYS A 639 42.49 -34.53 37.19
C CYS A 639 42.05 -35.90 36.66
N THR A 640 42.82 -36.46 35.72
CA THR A 640 42.68 -37.84 35.26
C THR A 640 44.02 -38.57 35.38
N GLN A 641 44.00 -39.90 35.38
CA GLN A 641 45.19 -40.74 35.26
C GLN A 641 45.27 -41.29 33.83
N ARG A 642 46.47 -41.30 33.24
CA ARG A 642 46.76 -41.99 31.97
C ARG A 642 48.01 -42.86 32.14
N SER A 643 48.06 -43.98 31.41
CA SER A 643 49.24 -44.87 31.38
C SER A 643 50.45 -44.22 30.69
N ALA A 644 50.21 -43.34 29.73
CA ALA A 644 51.21 -42.55 29.03
C ALA A 644 50.68 -41.12 28.73
N PHE A 645 51.58 -40.14 28.66
CA PHE A 645 51.26 -38.76 28.29
C PHE A 645 52.46 -38.02 27.68
N LEU A 646 52.26 -37.36 26.53
CA LEU A 646 53.24 -36.48 25.91
C LEU A 646 53.17 -35.05 26.50
N TYR A 647 54.29 -34.53 26.99
CA TYR A 647 54.35 -33.16 27.52
C TYR A 647 55.72 -32.49 27.25
N ASN A 648 55.70 -31.31 26.62
CA ASN A 648 56.90 -30.52 26.29
C ASN A 648 58.01 -31.33 25.58
N GLY A 649 57.64 -32.15 24.59
CA GLY A 649 58.58 -32.98 23.82
C GLY A 649 59.17 -34.18 24.58
N LYS A 650 58.68 -34.48 25.79
CA LYS A 650 59.08 -35.64 26.60
C LYS A 650 57.86 -36.53 26.83
N LEU A 651 58.07 -37.84 26.83
CA LEU A 651 57.02 -38.84 27.02
C LEU A 651 57.07 -39.34 28.45
N TYR A 652 55.95 -39.27 29.17
CA TYR A 652 55.85 -39.68 30.56
C TYR A 652 54.93 -40.88 30.65
N ILE A 653 55.30 -41.88 31.44
CA ILE A 653 54.68 -43.20 31.45
C ILE A 653 54.58 -43.68 32.89
N GLN A 654 53.44 -44.27 33.27
CA GLN A 654 53.25 -44.72 34.65
C GLN A 654 53.99 -46.04 34.91
N SER A 655 54.79 -46.12 35.97
CA SER A 655 55.50 -47.34 36.37
C SER A 655 54.56 -48.33 37.08
N ASP A 656 53.91 -49.15 36.26
CA ASP A 656 53.26 -50.40 36.70
C ASP A 656 54.26 -51.32 37.44
N GLN A 657 53.81 -51.96 38.53
CA GLN A 657 54.58 -52.96 39.29
C GLN A 657 53.94 -54.37 39.25
N SER A 658 53.31 -54.78 38.15
CA SER A 658 52.86 -56.17 37.97
C SER A 658 52.60 -56.60 36.51
N ASP A 659 53.55 -57.35 35.96
CA ASP A 659 53.37 -58.37 34.91
C ASP A 659 52.65 -58.00 33.59
N SER A 660 53.46 -57.96 32.53
CA SER A 660 53.18 -58.74 31.31
C SER A 660 52.01 -58.33 30.41
N LEU A 661 51.66 -57.04 30.32
CA LEU A 661 51.22 -56.40 29.07
C LEU A 661 51.25 -54.86 29.21
N PHE A 662 52.40 -54.27 28.89
CA PHE A 662 52.50 -52.82 28.68
C PHE A 662 51.57 -52.44 27.53
N ASP A 663 50.60 -51.55 27.76
CA ASP A 663 49.53 -51.30 26.79
C ASP A 663 50.02 -50.42 25.63
N THR A 664 50.54 -51.10 24.60
CA THR A 664 51.10 -50.51 23.38
C THR A 664 50.10 -49.63 22.64
N ASN A 665 48.80 -49.79 22.87
CA ASN A 665 47.75 -48.96 22.25
C ASN A 665 47.79 -47.52 22.76
N TYR A 666 47.90 -47.29 24.07
CA TYR A 666 48.00 -45.93 24.62
C TYR A 666 49.33 -45.26 24.25
N LEU A 667 50.42 -46.04 24.23
CA LEU A 667 51.73 -45.56 23.78
C LEU A 667 51.70 -45.13 22.30
N ALA A 668 51.10 -45.95 21.44
CA ALA A 668 50.90 -45.66 20.02
C ALA A 668 49.97 -44.45 19.79
N LEU A 669 48.91 -44.31 20.58
CA LEU A 669 47.96 -43.20 20.48
C LEU A 669 48.63 -41.87 20.87
N GLU A 670 49.32 -41.80 22.02
CA GLU A 670 50.06 -40.60 22.44
C GLU A 670 51.19 -40.25 21.46
N ILE A 671 51.93 -41.25 20.95
CA ILE A 671 52.95 -41.01 19.92
C ILE A 671 52.33 -40.55 18.59
N SER A 672 51.10 -40.96 18.25
CA SER A 672 50.40 -40.47 17.05
C SER A 672 50.07 -38.96 17.13
N GLN A 673 49.93 -38.39 18.34
CA GLN A 673 49.66 -36.96 18.54
C GLN A 673 50.85 -36.09 18.08
N LEU A 674 52.10 -36.56 18.20
CA LEU A 674 53.30 -35.89 17.64
C LEU A 674 53.19 -35.61 16.13
N PHE A 675 52.37 -36.39 15.42
CA PHE A 675 52.19 -36.33 13.98
C PHE A 675 50.83 -35.75 13.58
N GLY A 676 50.08 -35.16 14.53
CA GLY A 676 48.76 -34.57 14.30
C GLY A 676 47.61 -35.57 14.28
N SER A 677 47.74 -36.71 14.99
CA SER A 677 46.68 -37.72 15.16
C SER A 677 46.13 -38.27 13.84
N LEU A 678 47.04 -38.56 12.89
CA LEU A 678 46.70 -39.07 11.56
C LEU A 678 45.92 -40.39 11.64
N LYS A 679 44.79 -40.45 10.94
CA LYS A 679 43.81 -41.54 11.04
C LYS A 679 44.39 -42.90 10.60
N GLY A 680 44.59 -43.81 11.54
CA GLY A 680 45.19 -45.13 11.31
C GLY A 680 46.71 -45.18 11.52
N LEU A 681 47.37 -44.06 11.84
CA LEU A 681 48.77 -44.04 12.29
C LEU A 681 48.92 -44.68 13.67
N ASP A 682 47.93 -44.49 14.54
CA ASP A 682 47.74 -45.18 15.81
C ASP A 682 47.78 -46.71 15.64
N LEU A 683 46.91 -47.27 14.78
CA LEU A 683 46.86 -48.71 14.49
C LEU A 683 48.17 -49.22 13.85
N PHE A 684 48.82 -48.39 13.03
CA PHE A 684 50.13 -48.70 12.45
C PHE A 684 51.25 -48.72 13.50
N LEU A 685 51.26 -47.76 14.44
CA LEU A 685 52.21 -47.69 15.55
C LEU A 685 52.02 -48.87 16.51
N THR A 686 50.79 -49.21 16.92
CA THR A 686 50.51 -50.44 17.68
C THR A 686 51.05 -51.67 16.94
N SER A 687 50.78 -51.75 15.64
CA SER A 687 51.27 -52.85 14.79
C SER A 687 52.80 -52.89 14.67
N LEU A 688 53.53 -51.80 14.91
CA LEU A 688 55.00 -51.78 14.99
C LEU A 688 55.49 -52.24 16.37
N PHE A 689 54.93 -51.73 17.47
CA PHE A 689 55.29 -52.16 18.83
C PHE A 689 55.05 -53.67 19.05
N ASP A 690 54.03 -54.24 18.42
CA ASP A 690 53.74 -55.67 18.42
C ASP A 690 54.73 -56.53 17.59
N LYS A 691 55.66 -55.94 16.83
CA LYS A 691 56.59 -56.65 15.93
C LYS A 691 58.03 -56.46 16.39
N ARG A 692 58.36 -57.15 17.48
CA ARG A 692 59.61 -56.99 18.26
C ARG A 692 60.94 -57.33 17.55
N THR A 693 60.96 -57.53 16.23
CA THR A 693 62.22 -57.71 15.47
C THR A 693 62.21 -56.98 14.12
N PRO A 694 63.36 -56.45 13.63
CA PRO A 694 63.45 -55.75 12.36
C PRO A 694 62.96 -56.55 11.14
N GLU A 695 63.10 -57.87 11.16
CA GLU A 695 62.65 -58.76 10.09
C GLU A 695 61.12 -58.84 10.03
N GLN A 696 60.46 -58.84 11.20
CA GLN A 696 59.00 -58.80 11.30
C GLN A 696 58.46 -57.44 10.85
N ILE A 697 59.13 -56.35 11.22
CA ILE A 697 58.78 -54.99 10.78
C ILE A 697 58.94 -54.84 9.26
N GLU A 698 60.10 -55.21 8.68
CA GLU A 698 60.30 -55.17 7.23
C GLU A 698 59.35 -56.11 6.47
N GLY A 699 58.95 -57.23 7.06
CA GLY A 699 57.88 -58.10 6.53
C GLY A 699 56.51 -57.40 6.49
N PHE A 700 56.13 -56.74 7.59
CA PHE A 700 54.90 -55.96 7.71
C PHE A 700 54.86 -54.76 6.75
N LEU A 701 55.95 -54.00 6.65
CA LEU A 701 56.07 -52.85 5.73
C LEU A 701 55.92 -53.28 4.26
N LYS A 702 56.53 -54.41 3.87
CA LYS A 702 56.36 -54.98 2.52
C LYS A 702 54.90 -55.38 2.25
N ALA A 703 54.21 -55.96 3.24
CA ALA A 703 52.77 -56.27 3.11
C ALA A 703 51.92 -55.00 2.96
N GLN A 704 52.23 -53.93 3.71
CA GLN A 704 51.59 -52.61 3.60
C GLN A 704 52.02 -51.79 2.37
N LYS A 705 52.87 -52.37 1.51
CA LYS A 705 53.46 -51.78 0.29
C LYS A 705 54.31 -50.52 0.55
N ILE A 706 54.87 -50.39 1.75
CA ILE A 706 55.76 -49.30 2.16
C ILE A 706 57.19 -49.67 1.78
N LYS A 707 57.80 -48.84 0.93
CA LYS A 707 59.20 -48.97 0.45
C LYS A 707 60.17 -48.30 1.44
N PRO A 708 61.49 -48.54 1.32
CA PRO A 708 62.49 -47.71 1.99
C PRO A 708 62.36 -46.22 1.64
N LEU A 709 62.82 -45.35 2.55
CA LEU A 709 62.91 -43.91 2.33
C LEU A 709 63.99 -43.60 1.26
N PRO A 710 63.83 -42.55 0.42
CA PRO A 710 64.88 -42.15 -0.52
C PRO A 710 66.22 -41.85 0.17
N ALA A 711 67.32 -42.04 -0.57
CA ALA A 711 68.66 -41.84 -0.02
C ALA A 711 68.89 -40.41 0.49
N ASP A 712 68.40 -39.40 -0.25
CA ASP A 712 68.55 -37.98 0.08
C ASP A 712 67.75 -37.60 1.33
N GLU A 713 66.52 -38.12 1.46
CA GLU A 713 65.66 -37.94 2.65
C GLU A 713 66.21 -38.65 3.88
N LYS A 714 66.76 -39.86 3.70
CA LYS A 714 67.45 -40.58 4.77
C LYS A 714 68.68 -39.79 5.24
N HIS A 715 69.50 -39.31 4.31
CA HIS A 715 70.69 -38.51 4.60
C HIS A 715 70.33 -37.17 5.26
N TRP A 716 69.25 -36.51 4.82
CA TRP A 716 68.72 -35.31 5.47
C TRP A 716 68.37 -35.58 6.94
N PHE A 717 67.61 -36.65 7.22
CA PHE A 717 67.24 -36.99 8.59
C PHE A 717 68.47 -37.32 9.44
N GLU A 718 69.39 -38.17 8.93
CA GLU A 718 70.60 -38.57 9.66
C GLU A 718 71.49 -37.36 9.98
N THR A 719 71.72 -36.45 9.03
CA THR A 719 72.68 -35.34 9.16
C THR A 719 72.11 -34.10 9.88
N SER A 720 70.79 -33.99 10.03
CA SER A 720 70.16 -32.83 10.69
C SER A 720 70.39 -32.83 12.21
N ASN A 721 71.07 -31.80 12.73
CA ASN A 721 71.25 -31.55 14.16
C ASN A 721 70.51 -30.28 14.58
N ILE A 722 70.06 -30.24 15.84
CA ILE A 722 69.24 -29.14 16.37
C ILE A 722 70.12 -27.91 16.65
N LEU A 723 69.87 -26.83 15.90
CA LEU A 723 70.25 -25.49 16.31
C LEU A 723 69.22 -24.99 17.32
N LEU A 724 69.67 -24.64 18.53
CA LEU A 724 68.82 -24.15 19.62
C LEU A 724 68.23 -22.77 19.31
N ALA A 725 67.05 -22.77 18.67
CA ALA A 725 66.07 -21.69 18.77
C ALA A 725 64.91 -22.20 19.63
N GLY A 726 64.62 -21.52 20.75
CA GLY A 726 63.65 -22.00 21.73
C GLY A 726 62.20 -21.85 21.24
N THR A 727 61.59 -22.96 20.83
CA THR A 727 60.15 -23.08 20.59
C THR A 727 59.56 -24.14 21.53
N ASN A 728 58.56 -23.75 22.32
CA ASN A 728 57.80 -24.70 23.13
C ASN A 728 56.84 -25.50 22.24
N PHE A 729 56.43 -26.70 22.67
CA PHE A 729 55.41 -27.52 22.02
C PHE A 729 53.97 -26.97 22.21
N ALA A 730 53.78 -25.66 22.08
CA ALA A 730 52.49 -24.98 22.12
C ALA A 730 52.60 -23.52 21.62
N GLU A 731 52.47 -23.28 20.31
CA GLU A 731 51.93 -22.05 19.67
C GLU A 731 52.11 -22.12 18.14
N VAL A 732 51.01 -22.31 17.39
CA VAL A 732 50.97 -22.11 15.92
C VAL A 732 49.63 -21.52 15.50
N SER A 733 49.52 -20.18 15.53
CA SER A 733 48.43 -19.45 14.85
C SER A 733 48.76 -17.97 14.57
N GLU A 734 48.78 -17.66 13.27
CA GLU A 734 48.60 -16.34 12.62
C GLU A 734 49.73 -15.26 12.62
N GLU A 735 50.04 -14.81 11.39
CA GLU A 735 50.81 -13.61 10.95
C GLU A 735 52.31 -13.52 11.34
N THR A 736 53.21 -12.84 10.61
CA THR A 736 53.17 -11.76 9.59
C THR A 736 54.01 -12.12 8.32
N GLU A 737 54.23 -11.35 7.24
CA GLU A 737 54.66 -9.94 7.05
C GLU A 737 54.17 -9.27 5.75
N ARG A 738 54.38 -7.94 5.65
CA ARG A 738 54.05 -7.08 4.50
C ARG A 738 55.26 -6.20 4.10
N ASN A 739 55.53 -6.13 2.79
CA ASN A 739 56.30 -5.07 2.10
C ASN A 739 57.80 -4.96 2.51
N VAL A 740 58.75 -4.40 1.74
CA VAL A 740 58.78 -3.19 0.89
C VAL A 740 59.86 -3.32 -0.23
N GLU A 741 59.55 -2.79 -1.43
CA GLU A 741 60.37 -2.12 -2.49
C GLU A 741 61.94 -2.09 -2.47
N PRO A 742 62.66 -1.89 -3.62
CA PRO A 742 62.33 -0.84 -4.62
C PRO A 742 62.67 -1.00 -6.14
N THR A 743 62.02 -0.12 -6.91
CA THR A 743 62.31 0.49 -8.24
C THR A 743 63.54 0.07 -9.07
N ALA A 744 63.37 -0.06 -10.41
CA ALA A 744 63.81 0.97 -11.39
C ALA A 744 63.63 0.58 -12.89
N ALA A 745 63.80 1.59 -13.77
CA ALA A 745 64.03 1.55 -15.23
C ALA A 745 62.84 1.37 -16.20
N LYS A 746 63.08 1.76 -17.46
CA LYS A 746 62.11 1.93 -18.57
C LYS A 746 62.58 1.15 -19.81
N HIS A 747 61.68 0.84 -20.75
CA HIS A 747 61.77 0.98 -22.23
C HIS A 747 60.53 0.30 -22.85
N HIS A 748 59.67 1.02 -23.58
CA HIS A 748 59.70 1.26 -25.03
C HIS A 748 59.38 0.04 -25.94
N GLU A 749 58.30 0.22 -26.73
CA GLU A 749 57.88 -0.51 -27.94
C GLU A 749 59.02 -0.79 -28.95
N PRO A 750 58.91 -1.83 -29.83
CA PRO A 750 57.89 -1.86 -30.89
C PRO A 750 57.26 -3.25 -31.23
N GLY A 751 56.25 -3.26 -32.10
CA GLY A 751 55.66 -4.46 -32.70
C GLY A 751 55.58 -4.41 -34.24
N GLN A 752 55.30 -5.54 -34.90
CA GLN A 752 55.01 -5.60 -36.35
C GLN A 752 54.13 -6.79 -36.78
N ASP A 753 52.92 -6.46 -37.23
CA ASP A 753 52.09 -7.05 -38.32
C ASP A 753 51.99 -8.58 -38.65
N LYS A 754 50.74 -9.07 -38.58
CA LYS A 754 50.01 -9.94 -39.57
C LYS A 754 50.49 -11.36 -39.93
N ARG A 755 49.61 -12.37 -39.77
CA ARG A 755 48.71 -12.89 -40.86
C ARG A 755 47.75 -14.07 -40.46
N LEU A 756 46.51 -13.96 -40.95
CA LEU A 756 45.52 -15.00 -41.38
C LEU A 756 45.12 -16.26 -40.55
N ALA A 757 43.81 -16.30 -40.25
CA ALA A 757 42.82 -17.35 -40.58
C ALA A 757 42.77 -18.74 -39.89
N LYS A 758 41.56 -19.12 -39.45
CA LYS A 758 40.78 -20.28 -39.97
C LYS A 758 39.29 -20.21 -39.58
N SER A 759 38.48 -21.13 -40.14
CA SER A 759 37.00 -21.13 -40.14
C SER A 759 36.40 -22.51 -39.82
N ASP A 760 35.08 -22.58 -39.68
CA ASP A 760 34.27 -23.78 -39.37
C ASP A 760 34.31 -24.90 -40.43
N PRO A 761 33.96 -26.13 -40.00
CA PRO A 761 32.87 -26.91 -40.62
C PRO A 761 31.85 -27.42 -39.56
N LYS A 762 30.53 -27.62 -39.82
CA LYS A 762 29.83 -28.44 -40.85
C LYS A 762 30.04 -29.97 -40.64
N THR A 763 29.06 -30.89 -40.81
CA THR A 763 27.68 -30.84 -41.38
C THR A 763 26.82 -32.11 -41.08
N VAL A 764 25.52 -32.05 -41.43
CA VAL A 764 24.68 -33.15 -42.05
C VAL A 764 24.14 -34.30 -41.18
N HIS A 765 22.80 -34.42 -41.13
CA HIS A 765 22.05 -35.45 -41.89
C HIS A 765 20.61 -34.99 -42.22
N GLN A 766 19.84 -35.79 -42.97
CA GLN A 766 18.67 -35.34 -43.74
C GLN A 766 17.61 -36.45 -43.93
N LYS A 767 16.35 -36.01 -44.13
CA LYS A 767 15.26 -36.59 -44.96
C LYS A 767 14.31 -37.71 -44.44
N ASP A 768 13.05 -37.48 -44.82
CA ASP A 768 11.93 -38.35 -45.25
C ASP A 768 11.47 -39.56 -44.40
N GLU A 769 10.21 -39.56 -43.95
CA GLU A 769 9.09 -40.35 -44.53
C GLU A 769 7.74 -40.05 -43.83
N GLU A 770 6.61 -40.34 -44.49
CA GLU A 770 5.20 -40.17 -44.03
C GLU A 770 4.35 -41.30 -44.65
N PRO A 771 3.31 -41.84 -43.97
CA PRO A 771 1.94 -41.70 -44.52
C PRO A 771 0.74 -41.83 -43.53
N ALA A 772 -0.44 -41.32 -43.96
CA ALA A 772 -1.81 -41.88 -43.73
C ALA A 772 -2.41 -41.90 -42.28
N THR A 773 -3.72 -41.85 -41.96
CA THR A 773 -5.06 -41.71 -42.62
C THR A 773 -6.13 -41.62 -41.48
N GLU A 774 -7.35 -41.06 -41.55
CA GLU A 774 -8.09 -40.19 -42.51
C GLU A 774 -9.24 -39.46 -41.74
N ASP A 775 -10.41 -39.17 -42.36
CA ASP A 775 -11.70 -38.65 -41.84
C ASP A 775 -11.76 -37.25 -41.15
N ILE A 776 -12.30 -36.15 -41.72
CA ILE A 776 -13.61 -35.84 -42.39
C ILE A 776 -14.73 -35.61 -41.33
N SER A 777 -15.52 -34.53 -41.29
CA SER A 777 -15.94 -33.46 -42.24
C SER A 777 -16.28 -32.13 -41.51
N THR A 778 -16.73 -30.99 -42.09
CA THR A 778 -16.52 -30.19 -43.34
C THR A 778 -17.30 -28.87 -43.18
N LEU A 779 -16.84 -27.71 -43.71
CA LEU A 779 -17.65 -26.70 -44.44
C LEU A 779 -16.80 -25.50 -44.93
N GLU A 780 -17.24 -24.86 -46.02
CA GLU A 780 -16.55 -23.78 -46.76
C GLU A 780 -16.72 -22.41 -46.08
N VAL A 781 -15.70 -21.54 -45.96
CA VAL A 781 -14.97 -20.76 -46.99
C VAL A 781 -15.87 -19.80 -47.77
N ASP A 782 -15.64 -18.49 -47.58
CA ASP A 782 -15.72 -17.54 -48.69
C ASP A 782 -14.63 -16.44 -48.59
N THR A 783 -14.04 -16.17 -49.75
CA THR A 783 -13.06 -15.17 -50.21
C THR A 783 -12.38 -14.14 -49.26
N GLU A 784 -11.03 -14.15 -49.25
CA GLU A 784 -10.21 -12.97 -48.93
C GLU A 784 -10.41 -11.84 -49.96
N TRP A 785 -10.35 -10.58 -49.52
CA TRP A 785 -10.17 -9.43 -50.41
C TRP A 785 -8.85 -8.70 -50.09
N LYS A 786 -7.92 -8.66 -51.05
CA LYS A 786 -6.62 -7.97 -50.92
C LYS A 786 -6.60 -6.70 -51.78
N PRO A 787 -6.35 -5.52 -51.20
CA PRO A 787 -5.89 -4.35 -51.94
C PRO A 787 -4.36 -4.31 -51.98
N GLU A 788 -3.80 -4.09 -53.17
CA GLU A 788 -2.38 -3.81 -53.38
C GLU A 788 -2.06 -2.33 -53.08
N CYS A 789 -0.99 -2.05 -52.33
CA CYS A 789 -0.13 -0.87 -52.57
C CYS A 789 1.17 -0.97 -51.75
N GLU A 790 2.30 -0.55 -52.33
CA GLU A 790 3.60 -0.53 -51.62
C GLU A 790 3.82 0.72 -50.75
N PRO A 791 4.64 0.65 -49.69
CA PRO A 791 4.79 1.71 -48.69
C PRO A 791 5.68 2.86 -49.18
N ARG A 792 5.17 3.73 -50.07
CA ARG A 792 5.88 4.94 -50.55
C ARG A 792 5.11 6.26 -50.51
N GLU A 793 3.87 6.28 -50.03
CA GLU A 793 3.07 7.53 -49.93
C GLU A 793 2.91 8.08 -48.50
N ILE A 794 3.59 7.49 -47.50
CA ILE A 794 3.49 7.93 -46.10
C ILE A 794 4.39 9.14 -45.80
N GLU A 795 5.52 9.31 -46.50
CA GLU A 795 6.49 10.40 -46.28
C GLU A 795 5.98 11.81 -46.64
N LYS A 796 4.73 11.97 -47.11
CA LYS A 796 4.14 13.26 -47.49
C LYS A 796 3.17 13.88 -46.49
N ILE A 797 2.84 13.19 -45.39
CA ILE A 797 1.95 13.73 -44.34
C ILE A 797 2.74 14.36 -43.19
N GLU A 798 4.02 14.02 -43.00
CA GLU A 798 4.93 14.66 -42.03
C GLU A 798 5.34 16.11 -42.41
N ALA A 799 4.81 16.65 -43.51
CA ALA A 799 5.15 17.96 -44.07
C ALA A 799 4.11 19.08 -43.77
N LEU A 800 3.20 18.88 -42.82
CA LEU A 800 2.33 19.93 -42.29
C LEU A 800 2.70 20.24 -40.83
N GLN A 801 2.71 21.53 -40.47
CA GLN A 801 3.36 22.04 -39.26
C GLN A 801 2.71 21.52 -37.95
N LEU A 802 3.31 20.49 -37.36
CA LEU A 802 3.09 20.04 -35.99
C LEU A 802 4.38 20.22 -35.19
N GLN A 803 4.26 20.70 -33.94
CA GLN A 803 5.43 20.95 -33.08
C GLN A 803 5.94 19.65 -32.43
N GLU A 804 6.76 18.89 -33.16
CA GLU A 804 7.55 17.81 -32.56
C GLU A 804 8.62 18.38 -31.59
N ILE A 805 8.45 18.15 -30.29
CA ILE A 805 9.50 18.37 -29.28
C ILE A 805 9.95 17.00 -28.75
N LYS A 806 11.24 16.70 -28.94
CA LYS A 806 11.83 15.38 -28.70
C LYS A 806 12.71 15.42 -27.45
N ILE A 807 12.16 15.03 -26.31
CA ILE A 807 12.90 14.99 -25.04
C ILE A 807 13.96 13.87 -25.10
N ILE A 808 15.23 14.24 -24.97
CA ILE A 808 16.37 13.32 -24.90
C ILE A 808 17.22 13.69 -23.67
N SER A 809 17.50 12.71 -22.82
CA SER A 809 18.44 12.84 -21.71
C SER A 809 19.89 12.74 -22.21
N GLN A 810 20.73 13.73 -21.91
CA GLN A 810 22.18 13.66 -22.13
C GLN A 810 22.97 14.13 -20.89
N GLU A 811 24.21 13.67 -20.81
CA GLU A 811 25.10 13.81 -19.66
C GLU A 811 25.85 15.15 -19.66
N SER A 812 26.47 15.51 -18.52
CA SER A 812 27.09 16.82 -18.30
C SER A 812 28.59 16.85 -18.60
N PRO A 813 29.11 17.92 -19.21
CA PRO A 813 30.51 18.32 -19.05
C PRO A 813 30.70 19.79 -18.59
N SER A 814 31.51 19.93 -17.55
CA SER A 814 32.44 21.04 -17.21
C SER A 814 32.07 22.53 -17.47
N SER A 815 32.20 23.31 -16.39
CA SER A 815 32.17 24.77 -16.27
C SER A 815 32.84 25.62 -17.38
N GLY A 816 32.14 26.69 -17.78
CA GLY A 816 32.67 27.87 -18.49
C GLY A 816 32.15 29.17 -17.85
N ARG A 817 32.77 30.35 -18.12
CA ARG A 817 32.57 31.60 -17.36
C ARG A 817 32.46 32.84 -18.28
N LEU A 818 31.94 33.95 -17.72
CA LEU A 818 31.92 35.34 -18.27
C LEU A 818 30.74 35.61 -19.26
N THR A 819 30.10 36.80 -19.38
CA THR A 819 30.19 38.08 -18.62
C THR A 819 28.87 38.91 -18.69
N LYS A 820 28.80 40.04 -17.95
CA LYS A 820 27.66 41.01 -17.88
C LYS A 820 27.51 41.91 -19.13
N SER A 821 26.38 42.66 -19.19
CA SER A 821 26.13 44.00 -19.82
C SER A 821 25.03 44.01 -20.91
N SER A 822 24.14 45.01 -21.13
CA SER A 822 23.56 46.13 -20.33
C SER A 822 22.33 46.77 -21.03
N ILE A 823 21.22 47.03 -20.29
CA ILE A 823 20.61 48.35 -19.97
C ILE A 823 20.78 49.53 -21.00
N PRO A 824 19.78 50.44 -21.31
CA PRO A 824 18.29 50.42 -21.19
C PRO A 824 17.52 51.03 -22.43
N PRO A 825 16.64 52.09 -22.39
CA PRO A 825 15.16 52.07 -22.25
C PRO A 825 14.35 52.89 -23.32
N SER A 826 13.00 52.94 -23.20
CA SER A 826 12.13 54.18 -23.27
C SER A 826 10.63 53.84 -23.41
N LYS A 827 9.65 54.77 -23.29
CA LYS A 827 9.33 55.76 -22.21
C LYS A 827 7.91 56.33 -22.46
N ALA A 828 6.95 56.21 -21.54
CA ALA A 828 5.67 56.96 -21.57
C ALA A 828 4.89 56.96 -20.22
N GLU A 829 5.25 57.92 -19.37
CA GLU A 829 4.40 58.78 -18.52
C GLU A 829 2.99 59.12 -19.10
N LEU A 830 1.93 59.51 -18.37
CA LEU A 830 1.71 60.05 -17.00
C LEU A 830 0.25 59.81 -16.54
N TYR A 831 -0.04 59.69 -15.24
CA TYR A 831 -0.61 60.75 -14.38
C TYR A 831 -0.86 60.27 -12.93
N GLU A 832 -1.11 61.20 -12.01
CA GLU A 832 -0.92 61.07 -10.55
C GLU A 832 -2.25 61.15 -9.77
N ASP A 833 -2.23 60.73 -8.49
CA ASP A 833 -2.54 61.61 -7.33
C ASP A 833 -2.48 60.82 -5.98
N ASP A 834 -1.49 61.16 -5.14
CA ASP A 834 -1.61 61.55 -3.71
C ASP A 834 -2.33 60.66 -2.64
N VAL A 835 -1.85 60.49 -1.38
CA VAL A 835 -0.72 61.13 -0.63
C VAL A 835 -0.38 60.39 0.70
N ILE A 836 0.82 60.64 1.30
CA ILE A 836 1.29 60.35 2.70
C ILE A 836 1.38 58.85 3.12
N SER A 837 2.52 58.20 3.43
CA SER A 837 3.66 58.44 4.38
C SER A 837 3.32 58.13 5.87
N GLU A 838 4.18 57.63 6.77
CA GLU A 838 5.67 57.52 6.93
C GLU A 838 6.08 56.09 7.41
N ASN A 839 7.29 55.51 7.27
CA ASN A 839 8.72 55.92 7.31
C ASN A 839 9.43 55.86 8.69
N ALA A 840 10.15 54.75 8.97
CA ALA A 840 11.32 54.59 9.88
C ALA A 840 11.83 53.12 9.77
N ALA A 841 13.09 52.72 9.48
CA ALA A 841 14.41 53.38 9.44
C ALA A 841 14.99 53.73 10.84
N PHE A 842 16.26 53.46 11.21
CA PHE A 842 17.46 53.01 10.46
C PHE A 842 18.47 52.26 11.39
N SER A 843 19.50 51.65 10.79
CA SER A 843 20.88 51.42 11.33
C SER A 843 21.19 50.29 12.33
N ASN A 844 21.75 49.21 11.78
CA ASN A 844 23.07 48.61 12.07
C ASN A 844 23.85 48.99 13.35
N SER A 845 24.44 47.96 13.97
CA SER A 845 25.86 47.93 14.37
C SER A 845 26.42 46.51 14.15
N MET A 846 27.73 46.35 13.91
CA MET A 846 28.36 45.08 13.50
C MET A 846 29.82 44.98 13.97
N SER A 847 30.16 43.87 14.62
CA SER A 847 31.51 43.29 14.76
C SER A 847 31.35 41.78 15.01
N GLU A 848 31.84 40.86 14.18
CA GLU A 848 33.24 40.46 13.91
C GLU A 848 33.92 39.74 15.09
N LEU A 849 34.63 38.60 14.96
CA LEU A 849 34.93 37.65 13.86
C LEU A 849 35.32 36.30 14.52
N THR A 850 34.90 35.11 14.08
CA THR A 850 35.64 34.21 13.15
C THR A 850 34.85 32.88 13.04
N SER A 851 34.28 32.52 11.89
CA SER A 851 34.84 31.68 10.80
C SER A 851 34.88 30.16 11.04
N ASN A 852 33.89 29.44 10.51
CA ASN A 852 34.16 28.45 9.46
C ASN A 852 32.94 28.25 8.53
N GLN A 853 33.18 27.83 7.30
CA GLN A 853 32.20 27.88 6.21
C GLN A 853 31.63 26.49 5.85
N SER A 854 30.35 26.44 5.51
CA SER A 854 29.84 25.51 4.49
C SER A 854 28.62 26.12 3.78
N SER A 855 28.40 25.70 2.53
CA SER A 855 27.69 26.50 1.53
C SER A 855 26.20 26.12 1.39
N ARG A 856 25.33 27.12 1.22
CA ARG A 856 23.95 26.90 0.78
C ARG A 856 23.94 26.34 -0.65
N GLN A 857 23.49 25.09 -0.82
CA GLN A 857 23.17 24.52 -2.13
C GLN A 857 21.66 24.44 -2.33
N SER A 858 21.19 24.94 -3.47
CA SER A 858 19.79 24.88 -3.89
C SER A 858 19.46 23.48 -4.42
N ILE A 859 18.80 22.64 -3.62
CA ILE A 859 18.44 21.27 -4.01
C ILE A 859 17.30 21.29 -5.03
N ARG A 860 17.65 21.31 -6.32
CA ARG A 860 16.74 21.07 -7.45
C ARG A 860 16.44 19.58 -7.55
N LYS A 861 15.48 19.08 -6.77
CA LYS A 861 15.12 17.66 -6.69
C LYS A 861 14.40 17.18 -7.95
N GLN A 862 15.16 16.75 -8.94
CA GLN A 862 14.68 15.92 -10.05
C GLN A 862 14.20 14.59 -9.46
N ARG A 863 12.99 14.13 -9.81
CA ARG A 863 12.53 12.77 -9.48
C ARG A 863 12.91 11.83 -10.61
N ASP A 864 13.67 10.80 -10.28
CA ASP A 864 13.86 9.65 -11.17
C ASP A 864 12.69 8.67 -11.02
N TRP A 865 12.42 7.88 -12.06
CA TRP A 865 11.22 7.03 -12.14
C TRP A 865 11.53 5.59 -11.69
N SER A 866 11.13 5.25 -10.47
CA SER A 866 11.25 3.89 -9.90
C SER A 866 10.30 2.88 -10.58
N ARG A 867 10.54 1.58 -10.38
CA ARG A 867 10.24 0.55 -11.37
C ARG A 867 8.89 -0.17 -11.19
N ASP A 868 8.08 0.24 -10.21
CA ASP A 868 7.13 -0.65 -9.53
C ASP A 868 5.64 -0.36 -9.81
N GLU A 869 5.30 0.42 -10.85
CA GLU A 869 3.91 0.66 -11.31
C GLU A 869 3.62 -0.04 -12.65
N LEU A 870 3.65 -1.38 -12.67
CA LEU A 870 3.30 -2.20 -13.85
C LEU A 870 2.55 -3.48 -13.49
N ASN A 871 1.22 -3.39 -13.32
CA ASN A 871 0.27 -4.48 -13.64
C ASN A 871 -1.21 -4.06 -13.44
N GLU A 872 -1.95 -3.88 -14.54
CA GLU A 872 -3.34 -4.31 -14.73
C GLU A 872 -3.82 -3.95 -16.15
N GLU A 873 -4.15 -4.97 -16.96
CA GLU A 873 -4.15 -4.84 -18.43
C GLU A 873 -5.50 -4.41 -19.05
N SER A 874 -5.95 -3.19 -18.77
CA SER A 874 -6.82 -2.43 -19.71
C SER A 874 -7.01 -0.97 -19.31
N LYS A 875 -7.49 -0.72 -18.08
CA LYS A 875 -7.76 0.65 -17.60
C LYS A 875 -6.52 1.55 -17.57
N LEU A 876 -5.36 1.00 -17.21
CA LEU A 876 -4.12 1.75 -16.98
C LEU A 876 -3.69 2.64 -18.16
N SER A 877 -4.03 2.32 -19.41
CA SER A 877 -3.62 3.16 -20.55
C SER A 877 -4.35 4.51 -20.63
N GLY A 878 -5.59 4.65 -20.14
CA GLY A 878 -6.34 5.91 -20.19
C GLY A 878 -5.69 6.96 -19.29
N ILE A 879 -5.81 6.72 -17.98
CA ILE A 879 -5.27 7.57 -16.90
C ILE A 879 -3.77 7.86 -17.08
N TRP A 880 -2.97 6.90 -17.58
CA TRP A 880 -1.56 7.13 -17.89
C TRP A 880 -1.38 8.12 -19.05
N GLY A 881 -2.20 8.03 -20.10
CA GLY A 881 -2.20 8.96 -21.23
C GLY A 881 -2.62 10.37 -20.81
N GLU A 882 -3.64 10.50 -19.97
CA GLU A 882 -4.08 11.79 -19.42
C GLU A 882 -2.97 12.43 -18.55
N LYS A 883 -2.39 11.65 -17.63
CA LYS A 883 -1.24 12.06 -16.80
C LYS A 883 -0.04 12.50 -17.66
N PHE A 884 0.20 11.84 -18.79
CA PHE A 884 1.23 12.24 -19.76
C PHE A 884 0.87 13.55 -20.49
N ALA A 885 -0.40 13.76 -20.84
CA ALA A 885 -0.89 14.99 -21.45
C ALA A 885 -0.80 16.20 -20.49
N VAL A 886 -1.15 16.03 -19.21
CA VAL A 886 -0.97 17.07 -18.18
C VAL A 886 0.50 17.46 -18.01
N GLU A 887 1.42 16.48 -18.01
CA GLU A 887 2.86 16.76 -17.85
C GLU A 887 3.46 17.40 -19.11
N TYR A 888 2.98 17.04 -20.31
CA TYR A 888 3.32 17.74 -21.56
C TYR A 888 2.85 19.22 -21.53
N LEU A 889 1.61 19.47 -21.10
CA LEU A 889 1.09 20.83 -20.91
C LEU A 889 1.90 21.60 -19.87
N ARG A 890 2.33 20.95 -18.77
CA ARG A 890 3.19 21.56 -17.76
C ARG A 890 4.50 22.06 -18.37
N GLN A 891 5.23 21.22 -19.10
CA GLN A 891 6.50 21.62 -19.72
C GLN A 891 6.26 22.74 -20.75
N LYS A 892 5.27 22.58 -21.64
CA LYS A 892 4.84 23.58 -22.64
C LYS A 892 4.60 24.96 -22.03
N PHE A 893 3.95 25.04 -20.87
CA PHE A 893 3.64 26.32 -20.22
C PHE A 893 4.72 26.84 -19.27
N ILE A 894 5.57 25.99 -18.68
CA ILE A 894 6.81 26.43 -17.99
C ILE A 894 7.75 27.13 -18.98
N ASP A 895 7.94 26.55 -20.17
CA ASP A 895 8.83 27.11 -21.19
C ASP A 895 8.24 28.38 -21.84
N LYS A 896 6.90 28.52 -21.84
CA LYS A 896 6.18 29.71 -22.33
C LYS A 896 6.17 30.87 -21.31
N TYR A 897 6.19 30.58 -20.02
CA TYR A 897 6.13 31.55 -18.92
C TYR A 897 7.27 31.33 -17.89
N PRO A 898 8.54 31.53 -18.27
CA PRO A 898 9.70 31.25 -17.41
C PRO A 898 9.80 32.15 -16.16
N GLU A 899 9.17 33.33 -16.19
CA GLU A 899 8.98 34.21 -15.02
C GLU A 899 7.77 33.82 -14.14
N GLY A 900 6.95 32.89 -14.61
CA GLY A 900 5.72 32.45 -13.96
C GLY A 900 5.98 31.46 -12.82
N LYS A 901 5.41 31.74 -11.64
CA LYS A 901 5.45 30.82 -10.51
C LYS A 901 4.41 29.71 -10.70
N LEU A 902 4.87 28.53 -11.13
CA LEU A 902 4.10 27.29 -11.06
C LEU A 902 3.61 27.06 -9.61
N THR A 903 2.35 26.69 -9.46
CA THR A 903 1.76 26.19 -8.21
C THR A 903 0.79 25.06 -8.55
N GLU A 904 0.91 23.93 -7.86
CA GLU A 904 0.15 22.73 -8.15
C GLU A 904 -1.12 22.64 -7.30
N ASN A 905 -2.12 21.92 -7.80
CA ASN A 905 -3.21 21.38 -7.00
C ASN A 905 -3.37 19.88 -7.31
N GLN A 906 -4.29 19.19 -6.64
CA GLN A 906 -4.51 17.75 -6.81
C GLN A 906 -5.16 17.33 -8.16
N TYR A 907 -5.60 18.31 -8.96
CA TYR A 907 -6.33 18.15 -10.22
C TYR A 907 -5.68 18.96 -11.36
N GLY A 908 -4.37 19.25 -11.28
CA GLY A 908 -3.65 20.04 -12.27
C GLY A 908 -2.75 21.12 -11.65
N PHE A 909 -2.58 22.25 -12.34
CA PHE A 909 -1.66 23.31 -11.92
C PHE A 909 -2.08 24.68 -12.48
N TYR A 910 -1.54 25.74 -11.87
CA TYR A 910 -1.64 27.09 -12.40
C TYR A 910 -0.29 27.80 -12.37
N ILE A 911 -0.02 28.62 -13.36
CA ILE A 911 1.17 29.47 -13.45
C ILE A 911 0.77 30.91 -13.13
N LYS A 912 1.45 31.52 -12.16
CA LYS A 912 1.17 32.89 -11.74
C LYS A 912 2.31 33.86 -12.07
N VAL A 913 2.02 34.85 -12.90
CA VAL A 913 2.90 36.00 -13.18
C VAL A 913 2.34 37.19 -12.41
N ASN A 914 3.17 37.90 -11.64
CA ASN A 914 2.76 39.05 -10.82
C ASN A 914 1.52 38.77 -9.94
N ASN A 915 1.46 37.58 -9.32
CA ASN A 915 0.32 37.01 -8.56
C ASN A 915 -0.99 36.76 -9.34
N GLN A 916 -1.12 37.18 -10.59
CA GLN A 916 -2.26 36.84 -11.46
C GLN A 916 -2.04 35.48 -12.11
N ALA A 917 -3.10 34.66 -12.24
CA ALA A 917 -3.02 33.39 -12.97
C ALA A 917 -3.07 33.65 -14.48
N VAL A 918 -2.03 33.26 -15.21
CA VAL A 918 -1.95 33.38 -16.67
C VAL A 918 -2.26 32.07 -17.39
N VAL A 919 -2.02 30.94 -16.71
CA VAL A 919 -2.40 29.59 -17.16
C VAL A 919 -3.01 28.84 -15.98
N GLU A 920 -4.10 28.12 -16.23
CA GLU A 920 -4.69 27.12 -15.34
C GLU A 920 -5.01 25.84 -16.15
N ILE A 921 -4.58 24.69 -15.63
CA ILE A 921 -4.92 23.35 -16.12
C ILE A 921 -5.79 22.65 -15.08
N GLN A 922 -6.93 22.13 -15.52
CA GLN A 922 -7.85 21.31 -14.74
C GLN A 922 -7.97 19.94 -15.42
N TRP A 923 -7.53 18.87 -14.75
CA TRP A 923 -7.65 17.48 -15.18
C TRP A 923 -8.78 16.80 -14.42
N PHE A 924 -9.74 16.26 -15.16
CA PHE A 924 -10.88 15.50 -14.67
C PHE A 924 -10.58 14.00 -14.85
N ASN A 925 -10.89 13.20 -13.83
CA ASN A 925 -10.62 11.76 -13.73
C ASN A 925 -11.85 11.08 -13.07
N GLU A 926 -11.94 9.74 -12.99
CA GLU A 926 -13.13 8.89 -12.71
C GLU A 926 -14.03 9.26 -11.48
N ILE A 927 -13.65 10.24 -10.66
CA ILE A 927 -14.49 10.83 -9.60
C ILE A 927 -15.49 11.88 -10.16
N GLN A 928 -15.17 12.49 -11.30
CA GLN A 928 -15.94 13.60 -11.89
C GLN A 928 -15.80 13.63 -13.42
N GLU A 929 -16.21 12.55 -14.11
CA GLU A 929 -16.28 12.52 -15.58
C GLU A 929 -17.12 13.69 -16.12
N THR A 930 -16.51 14.53 -16.95
CA THR A 930 -17.19 15.58 -17.71
C THR A 930 -17.67 15.03 -19.05
N GLU A 931 -18.93 15.29 -19.44
CA GLU A 931 -19.50 14.80 -20.70
C GLU A 931 -18.85 15.45 -21.94
N GLY A 932 -17.67 14.95 -22.34
CA GLY A 932 -17.07 15.21 -23.65
C GLY A 932 -15.58 15.61 -23.68
N TYR A 933 -14.88 15.67 -22.54
CA TYR A 933 -13.45 16.00 -22.46
C TYR A 933 -12.84 15.59 -21.12
N ASP A 934 -11.51 15.46 -21.05
CA ASP A 934 -10.76 15.02 -19.85
C ASP A 934 -9.94 16.15 -19.20
N ILE A 935 -9.48 17.13 -19.98
CA ILE A 935 -8.66 18.25 -19.50
C ILE A 935 -9.25 19.58 -20.00
N LYS A 936 -9.37 20.56 -19.12
CA LYS A 936 -9.64 21.97 -19.46
C LYS A 936 -8.39 22.81 -19.24
N LEU A 937 -8.08 23.61 -20.24
CA LEU A 937 -7.02 24.61 -20.24
C LEU A 937 -7.67 26.00 -20.22
N ILE A 938 -7.17 26.89 -19.36
CA ILE A 938 -7.51 28.32 -19.37
C ILE A 938 -6.21 29.10 -19.50
N GLU A 939 -5.99 29.76 -20.63
CA GLU A 939 -4.83 30.63 -20.88
C GLU A 939 -5.30 32.08 -21.10
N ASN A 940 -4.87 33.00 -20.22
CA ASN A 940 -5.23 34.43 -20.23
C ASN A 940 -6.75 34.70 -20.37
N GLY A 941 -7.59 33.78 -19.88
CA GLY A 941 -9.06 33.84 -19.97
C GLY A 941 -9.68 33.18 -21.21
N ARG A 942 -8.88 32.68 -22.18
CA ARG A 942 -9.38 31.77 -23.22
C ARG A 942 -9.50 30.36 -22.64
N GLU A 943 -10.65 29.73 -22.84
CA GLU A 943 -10.86 28.32 -22.48
C GLU A 943 -10.64 27.40 -23.69
N GLU A 944 -9.89 26.31 -23.48
CA GLU A 944 -9.65 25.23 -24.45
C GLU A 944 -9.97 23.88 -23.77
N TYR A 945 -10.58 22.96 -24.53
CA TYR A 945 -11.14 21.69 -24.07
C TYR A 945 -10.40 20.54 -24.76
N ILE A 946 -9.88 19.58 -23.99
CA ILE A 946 -8.94 18.57 -24.46
C ILE A 946 -9.44 17.16 -24.09
N GLU A 947 -9.57 16.31 -25.11
CA GLU A 947 -9.88 14.88 -25.02
C GLU A 947 -8.61 14.06 -25.27
N VAL A 948 -8.28 13.10 -24.40
CA VAL A 948 -7.02 12.35 -24.45
C VAL A 948 -7.26 10.90 -24.91
N LYS A 949 -6.81 10.57 -26.12
CA LYS A 949 -6.92 9.19 -26.66
C LYS A 949 -5.55 8.52 -26.69
N SER A 950 -5.29 7.61 -25.75
CA SER A 950 -4.04 6.85 -25.69
C SER A 950 -4.04 5.54 -26.50
N THR A 951 -2.86 4.94 -26.68
CA THR A 951 -2.68 3.63 -27.32
C THR A 951 -1.43 2.92 -26.80
N LYS A 952 -1.55 1.62 -26.49
CA LYS A 952 -0.40 0.73 -26.24
C LYS A 952 0.47 0.60 -27.52
N PRO A 953 1.77 0.30 -27.40
CA PRO A 953 2.63 0.02 -28.56
C PRO A 953 2.05 -1.05 -29.50
N GLY A 954 2.15 -0.82 -30.81
CA GLY A 954 1.68 -1.76 -31.85
C GLY A 954 0.16 -1.79 -32.09
N ALA A 955 -0.64 -0.99 -31.37
CA ALA A 955 -2.09 -0.92 -31.57
C ALA A 955 -2.50 -0.23 -32.90
N LYS A 956 -3.73 -0.51 -33.37
CA LYS A 956 -4.28 0.06 -34.62
C LYS A 956 -4.43 1.59 -34.54
N LYS A 957 -4.32 2.27 -35.68
CA LYS A 957 -4.33 3.75 -35.79
C LYS A 957 -5.66 4.44 -35.40
N LEU A 958 -6.76 3.70 -35.30
CA LEU A 958 -8.10 4.25 -35.06
C LEU A 958 -8.28 4.81 -33.63
N ILE A 959 -9.15 5.81 -33.49
CA ILE A 959 -9.69 6.30 -32.21
C ILE A 959 -11.22 6.20 -32.24
N ARG A 960 -11.82 5.89 -31.09
CA ARG A 960 -13.27 5.89 -30.88
C ARG A 960 -13.64 7.12 -30.05
N LEU A 961 -14.53 7.96 -30.56
CA LEU A 961 -15.10 9.10 -29.85
C LEU A 961 -16.54 8.78 -29.47
N SER A 962 -17.00 9.26 -28.31
CA SER A 962 -18.41 9.16 -27.93
C SER A 962 -19.25 10.19 -28.69
N GLY A 963 -20.58 10.01 -28.67
CA GLY A 963 -21.50 11.01 -29.21
C GLY A 963 -21.42 12.37 -28.48
N SER A 964 -21.15 12.38 -27.17
CA SER A 964 -20.93 13.60 -26.40
C SER A 964 -19.61 14.29 -26.74
N GLN A 965 -18.52 13.53 -26.88
CA GLN A 965 -17.21 14.04 -27.32
C GLN A 965 -17.29 14.66 -28.73
N TRP A 966 -17.96 13.99 -29.68
CA TRP A 966 -18.16 14.54 -31.01
C TRP A 966 -19.04 15.80 -31.00
N LYS A 967 -20.17 15.78 -30.28
CA LYS A 967 -21.05 16.94 -30.12
C LYS A 967 -20.32 18.14 -29.51
N LEU A 968 -19.49 17.94 -28.48
CA LEU A 968 -18.72 19.01 -27.87
C LEU A 968 -17.63 19.54 -28.82
N ALA A 969 -16.99 18.68 -29.62
CA ALA A 969 -16.08 19.11 -30.68
C ALA A 969 -16.77 19.99 -31.74
N GLN A 970 -18.03 19.69 -32.08
CA GLN A 970 -18.84 20.53 -32.97
C GLN A 970 -19.24 21.88 -32.33
N GLU A 971 -19.57 21.88 -31.04
CA GLU A 971 -19.97 23.08 -30.29
C GLU A 971 -18.81 24.02 -29.95
N ARG A 972 -17.59 23.49 -29.77
CA ARG A 972 -16.42 24.25 -29.32
C ARG A 972 -15.39 24.53 -30.42
N GLY A 973 -15.39 23.75 -31.52
CA GLY A 973 -14.62 24.02 -32.73
C GLY A 973 -13.13 24.23 -32.49
N GLU A 974 -12.64 25.46 -32.73
CA GLU A 974 -11.23 25.85 -32.54
C GLU A 974 -10.75 25.80 -31.09
N ASN A 975 -11.67 25.72 -30.11
CA ASN A 975 -11.34 25.55 -28.70
C ASN A 975 -11.46 24.08 -28.25
N PHE A 976 -11.51 23.12 -29.18
CA PHE A 976 -11.52 21.68 -28.87
C PHE A 976 -10.36 20.93 -29.54
N HIS A 977 -9.69 20.09 -28.77
CA HIS A 977 -8.50 19.35 -29.18
C HIS A 977 -8.61 17.86 -28.82
N ILE A 978 -8.06 16.99 -29.66
CA ILE A 978 -7.80 15.59 -29.29
C ILE A 978 -6.30 15.40 -29.11
N TYR A 979 -5.87 15.09 -27.89
CA TYR A 979 -4.48 14.81 -27.53
C TYR A 979 -4.22 13.31 -27.68
N ARG A 980 -3.59 12.93 -28.80
CA ARG A 980 -3.36 11.53 -29.17
C ARG A 980 -2.02 11.03 -28.62
N VAL A 981 -2.07 10.13 -27.65
CA VAL A 981 -0.87 9.55 -27.00
C VAL A 981 -0.54 8.19 -27.60
N TYR A 982 0.61 8.09 -28.28
CA TYR A 982 1.18 6.85 -28.81
C TYR A 982 2.19 6.23 -27.85
N ASP A 983 2.45 4.92 -27.99
CA ASP A 983 3.42 4.16 -27.16
C ASP A 983 3.22 4.35 -25.63
N ALA A 984 1.96 4.50 -25.21
CA ALA A 984 1.59 4.77 -23.82
C ALA A 984 2.05 3.66 -22.86
N GLY A 985 2.51 4.06 -21.67
CA GLY A 985 3.17 3.18 -20.71
C GLY A 985 4.67 2.95 -20.96
N THR A 986 5.29 3.65 -21.92
CA THR A 986 6.71 3.46 -22.27
C THR A 986 7.52 4.76 -22.29
N LYS A 987 8.85 4.64 -22.17
CA LYS A 987 9.81 5.76 -22.36
C LYS A 987 9.85 6.33 -23.80
N ARG A 988 9.09 5.78 -24.75
CA ARG A 988 8.99 6.27 -26.14
C ARG A 988 7.68 7.00 -26.44
N ALA A 989 6.82 7.18 -25.42
CA ALA A 989 5.52 7.78 -25.62
C ALA A 989 5.60 9.16 -26.30
N LYS A 990 4.72 9.39 -27.27
CA LYS A 990 4.59 10.65 -28.02
C LYS A 990 3.17 11.17 -27.88
N LEU A 991 3.01 12.49 -27.78
CA LEU A 991 1.73 13.17 -27.85
C LEU A 991 1.62 13.94 -29.18
N VAL A 992 0.48 13.85 -29.84
CA VAL A 992 0.12 14.65 -31.01
C VAL A 992 -1.15 15.45 -30.70
N ASP A 993 -1.10 16.76 -30.90
CA ASP A 993 -2.24 17.67 -30.78
C ASP A 993 -3.05 17.64 -32.10
N ILE A 994 -4.35 17.38 -32.00
CA ILE A 994 -5.31 17.40 -33.12
C ILE A 994 -6.35 18.51 -32.84
N PRO A 995 -6.07 19.77 -33.22
CA PRO A 995 -6.98 20.90 -33.00
C PRO A 995 -8.18 20.84 -33.96
N ASN A 996 -9.36 21.25 -33.48
CA ASN A 996 -10.61 21.34 -34.24
C ASN A 996 -10.90 20.08 -35.12
N PRO A 997 -11.07 18.90 -34.50
CA PRO A 997 -11.27 17.65 -35.25
C PRO A 997 -12.55 17.65 -36.11
N HIS A 998 -13.54 18.50 -35.78
CA HIS A 998 -14.71 18.72 -36.62
C HIS A 998 -14.32 19.37 -37.96
N GLN A 999 -13.59 20.50 -37.93
CA GLN A 999 -13.10 21.15 -39.15
C GLN A 999 -12.16 20.25 -39.95
N LEU A 1000 -11.26 19.51 -39.29
CA LEU A 1000 -10.39 18.54 -39.96
C LEU A 1000 -11.19 17.42 -40.66
N CYS A 1001 -12.36 17.05 -40.15
CA CYS A 1001 -13.27 16.10 -40.81
C CYS A 1001 -13.99 16.73 -42.02
N LEU A 1002 -14.42 17.99 -41.92
CA LEU A 1002 -15.02 18.72 -43.04
C LEU A 1002 -14.00 18.96 -44.18
N GLU A 1003 -12.73 19.13 -43.84
CA GLU A 1003 -11.61 19.26 -44.79
C GLU A 1003 -11.08 17.90 -45.32
N GLY A 1004 -11.65 16.77 -44.89
CA GLY A 1004 -11.23 15.43 -45.30
C GLY A 1004 -9.85 14.99 -44.76
N LYS A 1005 -9.25 15.76 -43.85
CA LYS A 1005 -7.96 15.46 -43.19
C LYS A 1005 -8.13 14.43 -42.06
N LEU A 1006 -9.30 14.43 -41.41
CA LEU A 1006 -9.75 13.39 -40.49
C LEU A 1006 -10.82 12.55 -41.20
N ARG A 1007 -10.74 11.22 -41.12
CA ARG A 1007 -11.75 10.31 -41.70
C ARG A 1007 -12.53 9.61 -40.59
N ILE A 1008 -13.85 9.55 -40.75
CA ILE A 1008 -14.74 8.70 -39.94
C ILE A 1008 -14.93 7.38 -40.69
N ASP A 1009 -14.38 6.28 -40.17
CA ASP A 1009 -14.46 4.96 -40.80
C ASP A 1009 -15.66 4.11 -40.36
N SER A 1010 -16.27 4.43 -39.21
CA SER A 1010 -17.41 3.69 -38.66
C SER A 1010 -18.24 4.55 -37.71
N ILE A 1011 -19.57 4.43 -37.78
CA ILE A 1011 -20.52 5.07 -36.85
C ILE A 1011 -21.35 3.97 -36.19
N GLU A 1012 -21.39 3.96 -34.86
CA GLU A 1012 -22.13 2.99 -34.06
C GLU A 1012 -23.42 3.65 -33.55
N PHE A 1013 -24.57 3.06 -33.87
CA PHE A 1013 -25.87 3.48 -33.33
C PHE A 1013 -26.21 2.64 -32.09
N ARG A 1014 -26.60 3.31 -31.01
CA ARG A 1014 -27.20 2.70 -29.82
C ARG A 1014 -28.63 3.19 -29.72
N ILE A 1015 -29.58 2.25 -29.83
CA ILE A 1015 -31.02 2.45 -29.70
C ILE A 1015 -31.41 2.11 -28.26
#